data_AF-A0A812FM91-F1
#
_entry.id   AF-A0A812FM91-F1
#
_cell.length_a   1.000
_cell.length_b   1.000
_cell.length_c   1.000
_cell.angle_alpha   90.00
_cell.angle_beta   90.00
_cell.angle_gamma   90.00
#
_symmetry.space_group_name_H-M   'P 1'
#
loop_
_entity.id
_entity.type
_entity.pdbx_description
1 polymer ?
#
loop_
_entity_poly.entity_id
_entity_poly.type
_entity_poly.pdbx_seq_one_letter_code
_entity_poly.pdbx_strand_id
1 'polypeptide(L)'
;MKRSLLSILVASLLFGCGGDENNHSTSTTPPTVEPDLPPGQPDIGVTTYQGKLFINGKQLTGDIQCDGQNICESGYFTYAASEGNFSCEFGAVSLGEFSYQIPAQTRTGSQPAELTQNYDLKDVLGTHANNAAKLLHKIDTCPSQDTQVCLDEINSYDIQDLYESDDQAAIDEFLNPSVVNEGEQPSAHVDPELQPEVTPGASNNLTGSFVSANAEAAYEYKPSAANKPLTKSRLTDSQGNALAGVEFFSQSARGITDANGEFEYLWGENLIFGIDTFTLGQVKGNKVNYQLTDLSDNPLVKQNLDAFVHRYGVSSGNNIEISDNVRQVFAQYPNVINELINLSLPNGAKIEGTNFTTPNEFEAQFSQGLTQIIDGQLKQTPQWSGFAAPMLRTVRASGSNYVTQSLHQIYAGVDSVHIFHDNHGWGGSGYTRAMRNFNLTNEAFPVLMPRNDNSYWLGFGEEAAWTRGSGKDQKAYIVDATTIDKNSTVVMQRPEVISKQTATFNLPTMTAGMIGSGKVAFLGNAMYTSIFSCPENYWAGADLGIDSEVQQCRYSTPHNQEAQDADTRTDNGSMQVMFGNLIDWLVPNATQNSVAIATNINKGHAFRWDRKEGQIYDFFVNPSYKLGEMDVLSSGQFASLDAASTPLLLLQSYEIKTDGYDTKSVVSDINQPKLDADDVTALIEYVNNGGNIIFFDALEESNPEPIARLADAAGVSVGGANVAKTFQSLCTDSYWCHSTSGPNVPNLHTVAEYDLVVYERYADTTKIEINDNGTVTWPGNIDMPTLEIPLYKVSIDGQEHQRYAFHMVKSEQEKQAAVAELQREFPGVPVCKDDYQYEVNCIEVREGHGIPSRGNHHRPDFTRYEMSPEVVDSMVKAANLGANIDRLLSHELYYRSKGEIGERLSQAELTSTYDNLSVWLWNDEQYEFNPNVQDELGFERAVEMLNCYTSNEHQGGNVCGQETREQLAKWSMITESGELNPSYPLNWMEKPLTRMMLGRSYWDLDISVDTTSYPGRPSQSGSAANIAIHTDNKTVIGTAGSMQSTGLWAPQLQEVTISGGVKASINVALVDDLTGRANHELSLKRPPRVQKTFQYDGSSLSFKVPYGGLIYIQPLEVDSRDVVTFNFTGVLRASWWKNGSWLNPINTDVPLAEIDSGHFIYTTPTNNVLNTDVPKFVDELNAFANHASDFTDVTRLLHKVNIVDLLMMPYSLTVTAL
;
A
#
# COMPACT_ATOMS: atom_id res chain seq x y z
N MET A 1 28.20 19.32 -41.06
CA MET A 1 29.18 18.76 -42.04
C MET A 1 30.55 18.69 -41.36
N LYS A 2 31.28 17.54 -41.40
CA LYS A 2 32.74 17.33 -41.12
C LYS A 2 33.40 18.25 -40.06
N ARG A 3 34.11 17.81 -39.01
CA ARG A 3 34.88 16.57 -38.66
C ARG A 3 35.51 16.86 -37.26
N SER A 4 36.11 15.97 -36.46
CA SER A 4 36.13 14.50 -36.23
C SER A 4 37.37 14.14 -35.39
N LEU A 5 37.44 12.97 -34.74
CA LEU A 5 38.62 12.37 -34.06
C LEU A 5 39.10 13.07 -32.75
N LEU A 6 39.67 12.39 -31.73
CA LEU A 6 39.61 10.96 -31.34
C LEU A 6 40.17 10.76 -29.89
N SER A 7 39.47 9.98 -29.05
CA SER A 7 39.94 8.92 -28.10
C SER A 7 41.18 9.02 -27.17
N ILE A 8 41.04 8.34 -26.02
CA ILE A 8 42.03 7.47 -25.32
C ILE A 8 43.24 8.13 -24.63
N LEU A 9 43.29 7.98 -23.30
CA LEU A 9 44.32 7.17 -22.63
C LEU A 9 43.83 6.67 -21.25
N VAL A 10 44.24 5.47 -20.84
CA VAL A 10 43.75 4.72 -19.68
C VAL A 10 44.94 4.14 -18.90
N ALA A 11 44.90 4.27 -17.57
CA ALA A 11 45.78 3.58 -16.60
C ALA A 11 47.32 3.86 -16.78
N SER A 12 48.26 3.40 -15.95
CA SER A 12 48.27 2.28 -14.98
C SER A 12 49.27 2.61 -13.84
N LEU A 13 48.91 2.46 -12.56
CA LEU A 13 49.01 1.26 -11.69
C LEU A 13 50.39 0.98 -11.01
N LEU A 14 50.29 0.72 -9.70
CA LEU A 14 50.83 -0.42 -8.93
C LEU A 14 52.17 -0.40 -8.15
N PHE A 15 52.07 -1.09 -7.00
CA PHE A 15 53.06 -1.71 -6.10
C PHE A 15 54.09 -0.81 -5.37
N GLY A 16 54.35 -1.01 -4.07
CA GLY A 16 53.64 -1.89 -3.12
C GLY A 16 54.40 -2.26 -1.83
N CYS A 17 53.63 -2.85 -0.91
CA CYS A 17 54.00 -3.86 0.10
C CYS A 17 55.08 -3.58 1.18
N GLY A 18 54.63 -3.67 2.44
CA GLY A 18 55.42 -4.17 3.58
C GLY A 18 56.12 -3.08 4.43
N GLY A 19 56.24 -3.23 5.75
CA GLY A 19 55.74 -4.31 6.61
C GLY A 19 56.72 -4.62 7.74
N ASP A 20 56.24 -4.50 8.98
CA ASP A 20 56.80 -4.96 10.26
C ASP A 20 58.31 -4.79 10.55
N GLU A 21 58.64 -4.10 11.66
CA GLU A 21 59.17 -4.81 12.84
C GLU A 21 59.13 -3.97 14.13
N ASN A 22 59.40 -4.61 15.27
CA ASN A 22 59.06 -4.14 16.62
C ASN A 22 60.12 -3.24 17.31
N ASN A 23 59.63 -2.56 18.37
CA ASN A 23 60.29 -2.31 19.67
C ASN A 23 61.07 -1.01 19.98
N HIS A 24 60.93 -0.67 21.28
CA HIS A 24 61.72 0.19 22.16
C HIS A 24 61.50 1.72 22.19
N SER A 25 60.99 2.16 23.35
CA SER A 25 60.98 3.54 23.87
C SER A 25 62.30 3.89 24.57
N THR A 26 62.77 5.15 24.43
CA THR A 26 63.45 5.91 25.51
C THR A 26 63.52 7.44 25.28
N SER A 27 62.78 8.18 26.11
CA SER A 27 63.15 9.40 26.87
C SER A 27 64.16 10.49 26.36
N THR A 28 63.79 11.76 26.58
CA THR A 28 64.60 12.97 26.96
C THR A 28 65.51 13.74 25.95
N THR A 29 65.01 14.90 25.47
CA THR A 29 65.46 16.33 25.69
C THR A 29 66.95 16.69 25.96
N PRO A 30 67.39 17.97 25.79
CA PRO A 30 67.12 19.05 24.80
C PRO A 30 68.48 19.72 24.38
N PRO A 31 68.71 21.06 24.25
CA PRO A 31 67.93 22.21 23.71
C PRO A 31 68.69 22.97 22.58
N THR A 32 68.09 24.05 22.03
CA THR A 32 68.79 25.15 21.31
C THR A 32 68.16 26.50 21.66
N VAL A 33 68.93 27.60 21.67
CA VAL A 33 68.48 28.97 22.06
C VAL A 33 68.85 30.01 20.99
N GLU A 34 68.07 31.09 20.95
CA GLU A 34 68.13 32.29 20.09
C GLU A 34 69.45 33.12 20.17
N PRO A 35 69.57 34.12 19.28
CA PRO A 35 70.18 35.41 19.59
C PRO A 35 69.18 36.61 19.52
N ASP A 36 69.30 37.53 20.48
CA ASP A 36 68.47 38.73 20.70
C ASP A 36 68.41 39.79 19.57
N LEU A 37 67.38 40.66 19.66
CA LEU A 37 67.28 41.97 19.00
C LEU A 37 67.36 43.14 20.01
N PRO A 38 67.70 44.37 19.59
CA PRO A 38 68.16 45.42 20.51
C PRO A 38 67.03 46.23 21.20
N PRO A 39 67.26 46.76 22.42
CA PRO A 39 66.27 47.52 23.19
C PRO A 39 66.23 49.00 22.82
N GLY A 40 65.05 49.65 22.84
CA GLY A 40 64.98 51.11 22.69
C GLY A 40 63.60 51.78 22.61
N GLN A 41 62.55 51.08 22.21
CA GLN A 41 61.17 51.59 22.24
C GLN A 41 60.27 50.67 23.08
N PRO A 42 59.27 51.21 23.79
CA PRO A 42 58.21 50.38 24.37
C PRO A 42 57.37 49.86 23.21
N ASP A 43 57.37 48.54 23.00
CA ASP A 43 56.49 47.94 22.00
C ASP A 43 55.03 48.10 22.46
N ILE A 44 54.18 48.57 21.54
CA ILE A 44 52.78 48.85 21.84
C ILE A 44 52.02 47.57 21.60
N GLY A 45 52.06 46.67 22.59
CA GLY A 45 51.45 45.34 22.54
C GLY A 45 50.03 45.41 22.00
N VAL A 46 49.86 44.94 20.75
CA VAL A 46 48.59 44.94 20.05
C VAL A 46 47.62 44.10 20.87
N THR A 47 46.58 44.74 21.41
CA THR A 47 45.58 44.04 22.22
C THR A 47 44.62 43.33 21.27
N THR A 48 44.69 42.00 21.25
CA THR A 48 43.77 41.14 20.53
C THR A 48 42.50 40.92 21.36
N TYR A 49 41.36 40.94 20.69
CA TYR A 49 40.02 40.73 21.26
C TYR A 49 39.39 39.50 20.62
N GLN A 50 38.46 38.86 21.34
CA GLN A 50 37.61 37.79 20.81
C GLN A 50 36.21 38.36 20.54
N GLY A 51 35.69 38.22 19.33
CA GLY A 51 34.32 38.60 18.97
C GLY A 51 33.38 37.39 19.01
N LYS A 52 32.17 37.55 19.55
CA LYS A 52 31.11 36.54 19.58
C LYS A 52 29.79 37.06 19.01
N LEU A 53 29.10 36.27 18.20
CA LEU A 53 27.76 36.59 17.68
C LEU A 53 26.64 36.06 18.57
N PHE A 54 25.54 36.81 18.67
CA PHE A 54 24.31 36.44 19.37
C PHE A 54 23.07 36.85 18.58
N ILE A 55 21.94 36.19 18.82
CA ILE A 55 20.58 36.67 18.46
C ILE A 55 19.62 36.31 19.60
N ASN A 56 18.80 37.28 20.04
CA ASN A 56 17.86 37.12 21.16
C ASN A 56 18.48 36.51 22.45
N GLY A 57 19.78 36.72 22.67
CA GLY A 57 20.53 36.19 23.81
C GLY A 57 21.04 34.75 23.69
N LYS A 58 20.69 34.01 22.62
CA LYS A 58 21.38 32.77 22.24
C LYS A 58 22.64 33.10 21.44
N GLN A 59 23.76 32.43 21.70
CA GLN A 59 24.99 32.58 20.90
C GLN A 59 24.80 31.92 19.53
N LEU A 60 25.32 32.52 18.45
CA LEU A 60 25.40 31.81 17.18
C LEU A 60 26.66 30.94 17.08
N THR A 61 26.50 29.77 16.48
CA THR A 61 27.53 28.74 16.26
C THR A 61 27.24 27.96 14.98
N GLY A 62 28.25 27.28 14.42
CA GLY A 62 28.13 26.56 13.14
C GLY A 62 28.91 27.23 12.02
N ASP A 63 28.45 27.06 10.78
CA ASP A 63 29.17 27.44 9.56
C ASP A 63 28.95 28.91 9.19
N ILE A 64 29.46 29.75 10.07
CA ILE A 64 29.41 31.20 10.03
C ILE A 64 30.83 31.73 9.89
N GLN A 65 31.04 32.70 9.00
CA GLN A 65 32.32 33.36 8.76
C GLN A 65 32.20 34.85 9.11
N CYS A 66 33.03 35.36 10.03
CA CYS A 66 33.17 36.79 10.35
C CYS A 66 34.60 37.24 10.07
N ASP A 67 34.81 38.40 9.44
CA ASP A 67 36.15 38.93 9.13
C ASP A 67 37.07 37.91 8.39
N GLY A 68 36.47 37.06 7.56
CA GLY A 68 37.15 35.96 6.87
C GLY A 68 37.56 34.77 7.76
N GLN A 69 37.27 34.78 9.06
CA GLN A 69 37.50 33.70 10.01
C GLN A 69 36.22 32.89 10.23
N ASN A 70 36.28 31.58 10.02
CA ASN A 70 35.18 30.68 10.37
C ASN A 70 35.09 30.53 11.89
N ILE A 71 33.87 30.61 12.42
CA ILE A 71 33.60 30.60 13.87
C ILE A 71 33.48 29.15 14.38
N CYS A 72 32.76 28.30 13.62
CA CYS A 72 32.57 26.85 13.85
C CYS A 72 32.30 26.50 15.33
N GLU A 73 32.86 25.39 15.84
CA GLU A 73 32.71 24.94 17.22
C GLU A 73 33.31 25.89 18.28
N SER A 74 34.21 26.79 17.89
CA SER A 74 34.89 27.69 18.84
C SER A 74 33.95 28.77 19.39
N GLY A 75 32.95 29.17 18.59
CA GLY A 75 31.99 30.22 18.97
C GLY A 75 32.59 31.62 19.11
N TYR A 76 33.81 31.88 18.62
CA TYR A 76 34.39 33.23 18.51
C TYR A 76 35.34 33.38 17.32
N PHE A 77 35.58 34.63 16.90
CA PHE A 77 36.65 35.03 15.98
C PHE A 77 37.61 36.00 16.68
N THR A 78 38.79 36.29 16.12
CA THR A 78 39.80 37.15 16.79
C THR A 78 40.22 38.35 15.95
N TYR A 79 40.34 39.53 16.58
CA TYR A 79 40.71 40.77 15.88
C TYR A 79 41.62 41.67 16.73
N ALA A 80 42.42 42.50 16.06
CA ALA A 80 43.25 43.53 16.69
C ALA A 80 42.50 44.88 16.69
N ALA A 81 42.57 45.63 17.80
CA ALA A 81 41.89 46.93 17.88
C ALA A 81 42.41 47.93 16.82
N SER A 82 41.53 48.23 15.85
CA SER A 82 41.69 49.23 14.80
C SER A 82 40.32 49.81 14.46
N GLU A 83 40.28 51.06 13.98
CA GLU A 83 39.02 51.71 13.58
C GLU A 83 38.56 51.13 12.23
N GLY A 84 37.48 50.34 12.24
CA GLY A 84 36.94 49.68 11.04
C GLY A 84 35.68 48.85 11.33
N ASN A 85 35.18 48.22 10.27
CA ASN A 85 34.02 47.31 10.29
C ASN A 85 34.44 45.90 9.84
N PHE A 86 33.60 44.92 10.14
CA PHE A 86 33.66 43.55 9.63
C PHE A 86 32.26 43.05 9.25
N SER A 87 32.14 42.24 8.19
CA SER A 87 30.92 41.51 7.87
C SER A 87 30.92 40.12 8.52
N CYS A 88 29.71 39.58 8.70
CA CYS A 88 29.49 38.18 9.05
C CYS A 88 28.48 37.55 8.06
N GLU A 89 28.78 36.34 7.60
CA GLU A 89 28.05 35.61 6.56
C GLU A 89 27.77 34.17 7.03
N PHE A 90 26.61 33.65 6.66
CA PHE A 90 26.12 32.31 6.95
C PHE A 90 25.58 31.70 5.65
N GLY A 91 26.42 30.93 4.96
CA GLY A 91 26.12 30.39 3.63
C GLY A 91 25.65 31.47 2.65
N ALA A 92 24.40 31.35 2.21
CA ALA A 92 23.75 32.25 1.26
C ALA A 92 23.19 33.55 1.89
N VAL A 93 23.24 33.68 3.22
CA VAL A 93 22.67 34.80 4.00
C VAL A 93 23.79 35.68 4.57
N SER A 94 23.72 36.99 4.33
CA SER A 94 24.53 37.94 5.09
C SER A 94 23.87 38.18 6.45
N LEU A 95 24.59 37.95 7.54
CA LEU A 95 24.09 38.19 8.90
C LEU A 95 24.18 39.67 9.28
N GLY A 96 25.13 40.41 8.70
CA GLY A 96 25.23 41.86 8.82
C GLY A 96 26.67 42.41 8.88
N GLU A 97 26.80 43.74 8.91
CA GLU A 97 28.06 44.47 9.03
C GLU A 97 28.15 45.20 10.39
N PHE A 98 29.22 44.94 11.15
CA PHE A 98 29.44 45.44 12.50
C PHE A 98 30.69 46.33 12.57
N SER A 99 30.67 47.35 13.44
CA SER A 99 31.87 48.14 13.77
C SER A 99 32.64 47.56 14.95
N TYR A 100 33.97 47.48 14.85
CA TYR A 100 34.83 46.99 15.94
C TYR A 100 34.69 47.84 17.22
N GLN A 101 34.32 47.22 18.34
CA GLN A 101 34.25 47.92 19.63
C GLN A 101 35.63 48.06 20.26
N ILE A 102 36.14 49.30 20.35
CA ILE A 102 37.42 49.66 20.99
C ILE A 102 37.14 50.23 22.40
N PRO A 103 37.42 49.50 23.49
CA PRO A 103 37.16 49.99 24.84
C PRO A 103 38.14 51.10 25.26
N ALA A 104 37.62 52.15 25.91
CA ALA A 104 38.41 53.29 26.37
C ALA A 104 39.37 52.88 27.52
N GLN A 105 40.68 52.93 27.28
CA GLN A 105 41.68 52.47 28.24
C GLN A 105 41.73 53.31 29.54
N THR A 106 41.21 52.75 30.63
CA THR A 106 41.37 53.30 31.98
C THR A 106 42.74 52.92 32.57
N ARG A 107 43.60 53.92 32.80
CA ARG A 107 44.94 53.75 33.38
C ARG A 107 44.92 53.40 34.88
N THR A 108 44.43 52.21 35.25
CA THR A 108 44.50 51.69 36.63
C THR A 108 44.62 50.17 36.71
N GLY A 109 45.86 49.67 36.66
CA GLY A 109 46.34 48.78 37.73
C GLY A 109 46.03 47.29 37.71
N SER A 110 45.32 46.73 36.73
CA SER A 110 45.26 45.26 36.51
C SER A 110 44.77 44.93 35.10
N GLN A 111 45.56 44.19 34.32
CA GLN A 111 45.07 43.62 33.06
C GLN A 111 44.35 42.29 33.33
N PRO A 112 43.13 42.09 32.81
CA PRO A 112 42.59 40.75 32.60
C PRO A 112 43.43 39.99 31.56
N ALA A 113 43.51 38.68 31.70
CA ALA A 113 43.77 37.83 30.55
C ALA A 113 42.44 37.66 29.80
N GLU A 114 42.49 37.79 28.47
CA GLU A 114 41.34 37.74 27.54
C GLU A 114 40.33 38.90 27.68
N LEU A 115 39.93 39.45 26.53
CA LEU A 115 38.97 40.56 26.39
C LEU A 115 37.96 40.19 25.30
N THR A 116 36.94 39.43 25.69
CA THR A 116 35.81 39.06 24.82
C THR A 116 34.87 40.24 24.63
N GLN A 117 34.32 40.39 23.43
CA GLN A 117 33.28 41.35 23.04
C GLN A 117 32.13 40.59 22.36
N ASN A 118 30.90 40.94 22.71
CA ASN A 118 29.70 40.34 22.14
C ASN A 118 29.05 41.31 21.16
N TYR A 119 28.57 40.77 20.03
CA TYR A 119 27.88 41.48 18.96
C TYR A 119 26.51 40.79 18.78
N ASP A 120 25.41 41.49 19.02
CA ASP A 120 24.06 40.95 18.82
C ASP A 120 23.54 41.36 17.44
N LEU A 121 23.05 40.40 16.67
CA LEU A 121 22.50 40.62 15.33
C LEU A 121 21.31 41.58 15.32
N LYS A 122 20.60 41.70 16.44
CA LYS A 122 19.54 42.70 16.62
C LYS A 122 20.03 44.14 16.43
N ASP A 123 21.29 44.43 16.72
CA ASP A 123 21.86 45.77 16.56
C ASP A 123 22.12 46.15 15.09
N VAL A 124 22.10 45.17 14.16
CA VAL A 124 22.27 45.38 12.71
C VAL A 124 20.99 45.10 11.90
N LEU A 125 20.18 44.09 12.27
CA LEU A 125 18.95 43.68 11.56
C LEU A 125 17.73 44.60 11.79
N GLY A 126 17.82 45.56 12.71
CA GLY A 126 16.80 46.60 12.92
C GLY A 126 15.39 46.06 13.19
N THR A 127 14.48 46.25 12.24
CA THR A 127 13.07 45.81 12.33
C THR A 127 12.89 44.31 12.12
N HIS A 128 13.72 43.68 11.30
CA HIS A 128 13.54 42.29 10.86
C HIS A 128 14.00 41.27 11.91
N ALA A 129 14.78 41.71 12.90
CA ALA A 129 15.42 40.88 13.94
C ALA A 129 14.49 39.85 14.64
N ASN A 130 13.19 40.15 14.82
CA ASN A 130 12.24 39.19 15.39
C ASN A 130 11.86 38.06 14.42
N ASN A 131 11.71 38.38 13.13
CA ASN A 131 11.39 37.40 12.09
C ASN A 131 12.64 36.60 11.69
N ALA A 132 13.77 37.27 11.50
CA ALA A 132 15.09 36.65 11.41
C ALA A 132 15.32 35.62 12.53
N ALA A 133 15.00 35.97 13.79
CA ALA A 133 15.13 35.04 14.91
C ALA A 133 14.11 33.88 14.88
N LYS A 134 12.85 34.09 14.46
CA LYS A 134 11.90 32.97 14.23
C LYS A 134 12.45 32.00 13.20
N LEU A 135 12.98 32.52 12.09
CA LEU A 135 13.50 31.74 10.96
C LEU A 135 14.75 30.96 11.36
N LEU A 136 15.76 31.62 11.93
CA LEU A 136 16.96 30.96 12.47
C LEU A 136 16.63 29.92 13.56
N HIS A 137 15.54 30.08 14.31
CA HIS A 137 15.11 29.10 15.31
C HIS A 137 14.30 27.93 14.70
N LYS A 138 13.59 28.16 13.59
CA LYS A 138 12.91 27.14 12.78
C LYS A 138 13.91 26.26 11.99
N ILE A 139 15.07 26.82 11.63
CA ILE A 139 16.18 26.09 10.98
C ILE A 139 17.37 25.76 11.91
N ASP A 140 17.21 25.95 13.22
CA ASP A 140 18.24 25.63 14.23
C ASP A 140 18.58 24.14 14.16
N THR A 141 19.85 23.80 13.93
CA THR A 141 20.31 22.40 13.91
C THR A 141 20.69 21.86 15.29
N CYS A 142 20.68 22.71 16.33
CA CYS A 142 20.78 22.29 17.73
C CYS A 142 19.68 22.90 18.62
N PRO A 143 18.38 22.71 18.28
CA PRO A 143 17.26 23.35 18.98
C PRO A 143 17.14 22.86 20.44
N SER A 144 17.82 21.77 20.80
CA SER A 144 18.00 21.24 22.16
C SER A 144 18.99 22.04 23.04
N GLN A 145 19.67 23.06 22.49
CA GLN A 145 20.58 23.95 23.22
C GLN A 145 19.91 25.29 23.55
N ASP A 146 19.46 25.51 24.79
CA ASP A 146 18.79 26.77 25.15
C ASP A 146 19.68 28.03 25.14
N THR A 147 21.01 27.88 25.07
CA THR A 147 21.98 29.00 25.09
C THR A 147 22.62 29.33 23.75
N GLN A 148 22.35 28.56 22.69
CA GLN A 148 22.89 28.79 21.35
C GLN A 148 21.88 28.40 20.25
N VAL A 149 22.11 28.90 19.03
CA VAL A 149 21.48 28.42 17.79
C VAL A 149 22.61 27.89 16.91
N CYS A 150 22.45 26.69 16.37
CA CYS A 150 23.40 26.11 15.43
C CYS A 150 22.89 26.28 14.00
N LEU A 151 23.78 26.75 13.13
CA LEU A 151 23.46 27.08 11.76
C LEU A 151 24.37 26.27 10.82
N ASP A 152 23.78 25.32 10.09
CA ASP A 152 24.42 24.54 9.03
C ASP A 152 24.24 25.27 7.69
N GLU A 153 25.31 25.40 6.90
CA GLU A 153 25.34 26.19 5.66
C GLU A 153 24.18 25.86 4.72
N ILE A 154 23.74 24.60 4.66
CA ILE A 154 22.66 24.16 3.77
C ILE A 154 21.29 24.75 4.13
N ASN A 155 21.06 25.07 5.41
CA ASN A 155 19.79 25.64 5.85
C ASN A 155 19.68 27.15 5.53
N SER A 156 20.79 27.81 5.15
CA SER A 156 20.76 29.24 4.80
C SER A 156 19.90 29.54 3.57
N TYR A 157 19.75 28.56 2.66
CA TYR A 157 18.96 28.69 1.44
C TYR A 157 17.45 28.73 1.72
N ASP A 158 16.95 27.91 2.66
CA ASP A 158 15.51 27.83 3.01
C ASP A 158 14.94 29.15 3.57
N ILE A 159 15.81 29.99 4.14
CA ILE A 159 15.45 31.29 4.72
C ILE A 159 16.01 32.48 3.93
N GLN A 160 16.67 32.27 2.80
CA GLN A 160 17.44 33.32 2.12
C GLN A 160 16.57 34.53 1.74
N ASP A 161 15.41 34.29 1.14
CA ASP A 161 14.44 35.32 0.75
C ASP A 161 13.50 35.76 1.92
N LEU A 162 13.63 35.13 3.09
CA LEU A 162 12.77 35.38 4.27
C LEU A 162 13.48 36.13 5.40
N TYR A 163 14.82 36.01 5.51
CA TYR A 163 15.59 36.44 6.70
C TYR A 163 15.44 37.93 7.04
N GLU A 164 15.52 38.82 6.05
CA GLU A 164 15.25 40.26 6.19
C GLU A 164 13.87 40.67 5.63
N SER A 165 12.93 39.71 5.50
CA SER A 165 11.61 39.96 4.91
C SER A 165 10.60 40.55 5.91
N ASP A 166 9.75 41.44 5.40
CA ASP A 166 8.56 41.95 6.07
C ASP A 166 7.29 41.14 5.75
N ASP A 167 7.36 40.12 4.89
CA ASP A 167 6.19 39.29 4.53
C ASP A 167 5.86 38.28 5.64
N GLN A 168 5.03 38.73 6.58
CA GLN A 168 4.59 37.91 7.69
C GLN A 168 3.72 36.71 7.25
N ALA A 169 3.09 36.75 6.08
CA ALA A 169 2.26 35.65 5.59
C ALA A 169 3.14 34.50 5.09
N ALA A 170 4.11 34.79 4.22
CA ALA A 170 5.09 33.81 3.75
C ALA A 170 5.90 33.20 4.92
N ILE A 171 6.25 34.03 5.92
CA ILE A 171 6.94 33.57 7.13
C ILE A 171 6.04 32.68 8.00
N ASP A 172 4.78 33.06 8.23
CA ASP A 172 3.87 32.26 9.08
C ASP A 172 3.32 31.01 8.35
N GLU A 173 3.39 30.96 7.00
CA GLU A 173 3.11 29.79 6.14
C GLU A 173 4.28 28.80 6.07
N PHE A 174 5.52 29.29 5.94
CA PHE A 174 6.76 28.50 6.18
C PHE A 174 6.78 27.88 7.60
N LEU A 175 5.99 28.45 8.52
CA LEU A 175 5.73 27.86 9.82
C LEU A 175 4.56 26.81 9.81
N ASN A 176 3.48 26.91 9.00
CA ASN A 176 2.26 26.06 9.07
C ASN A 176 1.35 25.95 7.76
N PRO A 177 1.06 24.75 7.17
CA PRO A 177 0.13 24.53 6.00
C PRO A 177 -1.02 23.42 6.11
N SER A 178 -1.96 23.26 5.13
CA SER A 178 -3.19 22.34 5.19
C SER A 178 -3.99 22.01 3.86
N VAL A 179 -4.85 20.94 3.76
CA VAL A 179 -5.57 20.44 2.50
C VAL A 179 -6.93 19.63 2.68
N VAL A 180 -7.75 19.36 1.61
CA VAL A 180 -9.03 18.52 1.53
C VAL A 180 -9.33 17.88 0.10
N ASN A 181 -10.00 16.69 0.03
CA ASN A 181 -10.52 15.71 -1.04
C ASN A 181 -10.79 16.12 -2.54
N GLU A 182 -11.30 15.34 -3.56
CA GLU A 182 -12.05 14.04 -3.84
C GLU A 182 -12.01 13.72 -5.40
N GLY A 183 -12.46 12.66 -6.15
CA GLY A 183 -13.20 11.35 -6.04
C GLY A 183 -13.40 10.57 -7.41
N GLU A 184 -13.97 9.33 -7.44
CA GLU A 184 -14.37 8.32 -8.54
C GLU A 184 -13.59 8.08 -9.89
N GLN A 185 -13.37 6.80 -10.32
CA GLN A 185 -12.88 6.24 -11.63
C GLN A 185 -13.48 4.81 -11.89
N PRO A 186 -13.54 4.09 -13.05
CA PRO A 186 -12.35 3.56 -13.77
C PRO A 186 -12.54 3.12 -15.26
N SER A 187 -11.98 3.87 -16.20
CA SER A 187 -11.23 3.31 -17.34
C SER A 187 -10.12 4.29 -17.67
N ALA A 188 -9.22 3.97 -18.59
CA ALA A 188 -8.05 4.81 -18.87
C ALA A 188 -8.43 6.24 -19.32
N HIS A 189 -7.53 7.19 -19.04
CA HIS A 189 -7.55 8.60 -19.48
C HIS A 189 -8.42 9.61 -18.67
N VAL A 190 -8.10 9.69 -17.37
CA VAL A 190 -7.47 10.88 -16.74
C VAL A 190 -8.28 12.18 -16.54
N ASP A 191 -8.43 12.52 -15.24
CA ASP A 191 -8.25 13.81 -14.53
C ASP A 191 -8.59 15.16 -15.21
N PRO A 192 -9.21 16.09 -14.46
CA PRO A 192 -8.41 17.21 -13.92
C PRO A 192 -8.89 17.77 -12.56
N GLU A 193 -8.11 17.58 -11.49
CA GLU A 193 -7.67 18.60 -10.49
C GLU A 193 -8.68 19.52 -9.76
N LEU A 194 -9.99 19.41 -10.02
CA LEU A 194 -11.03 19.98 -9.20
C LEU A 194 -11.11 19.18 -7.90
N GLN A 195 -10.14 19.42 -7.01
CA GLN A 195 -10.14 19.07 -5.58
C GLN A 195 -11.31 19.82 -4.92
N PRO A 196 -12.32 19.13 -4.33
CA PRO A 196 -13.38 19.81 -3.60
C PRO A 196 -13.73 19.17 -2.25
N GLU A 197 -14.00 20.04 -1.28
CA GLU A 197 -14.96 19.79 -0.22
C GLU A 197 -16.24 19.11 -0.75
N VAL A 198 -16.57 17.94 -0.21
CA VAL A 198 -17.69 17.01 -0.49
C VAL A 198 -18.71 17.47 -1.55
N THR A 199 -18.68 16.86 -2.73
CA THR A 199 -19.77 17.00 -3.73
C THR A 199 -20.78 15.85 -3.59
N PRO A 200 -22.07 16.09 -3.31
CA PRO A 200 -23.01 15.01 -2.97
C PRO A 200 -23.30 14.04 -4.14
N GLY A 201 -22.86 12.78 -4.01
CA GLY A 201 -23.33 11.67 -4.86
C GLY A 201 -22.35 10.55 -5.22
N ALA A 202 -21.11 10.57 -4.72
CA ALA A 202 -20.08 9.55 -5.02
C ALA A 202 -20.04 8.37 -4.01
N SER A 203 -19.47 7.21 -4.39
CA SER A 203 -19.57 5.96 -3.62
C SER A 203 -18.24 5.20 -3.34
N ASN A 204 -18.15 4.61 -2.14
CA ASN A 204 -16.99 3.86 -1.64
C ASN A 204 -17.15 2.33 -1.72
N ASN A 205 -17.83 1.82 -2.75
CA ASN A 205 -18.08 0.39 -2.95
C ASN A 205 -17.17 -0.19 -4.05
N LEU A 206 -16.30 -1.16 -3.76
CA LEU A 206 -15.43 -1.78 -4.81
C LEU A 206 -16.22 -2.54 -5.88
N THR A 207 -17.53 -2.67 -5.70
CA THR A 207 -18.44 -3.32 -6.65
C THR A 207 -19.51 -2.36 -7.18
N GLY A 208 -19.25 -1.05 -7.10
CA GLY A 208 -19.93 -0.01 -7.86
C GLY A 208 -19.25 0.26 -9.21
N SER A 209 -19.94 0.95 -10.12
CA SER A 209 -19.48 1.22 -11.48
C SER A 209 -18.45 2.36 -11.61
N PHE A 210 -18.23 3.15 -10.54
CA PHE A 210 -17.25 4.22 -10.45
C PHE A 210 -16.78 4.29 -8.96
N VAL A 211 -15.47 4.27 -8.72
CA VAL A 211 -14.73 3.95 -7.48
C VAL A 211 -13.48 4.83 -7.38
N SER A 212 -13.24 5.49 -6.24
CA SER A 212 -12.23 6.57 -6.12
C SER A 212 -10.77 6.21 -6.39
N ALA A 213 -10.03 7.18 -6.94
CA ALA A 213 -8.59 7.12 -7.22
C ALA A 213 -7.71 6.89 -5.97
N ASN A 214 -8.17 7.31 -4.79
CA ASN A 214 -7.41 7.23 -3.53
C ASN A 214 -7.57 5.88 -2.79
N ALA A 215 -8.02 4.82 -3.47
CA ALA A 215 -8.18 3.49 -2.85
C ALA A 215 -6.86 2.83 -2.37
N GLU A 216 -5.71 3.38 -2.77
CA GLU A 216 -4.38 2.81 -2.58
C GLU A 216 -3.58 3.53 -1.45
N ALA A 217 -3.92 4.76 -1.07
CA ALA A 217 -3.28 5.52 0.04
C ALA A 217 -3.73 5.05 1.45
N ALA A 218 -3.93 3.74 1.59
CA ALA A 218 -4.87 3.12 2.51
C ALA A 218 -4.26 1.93 3.27
N TYR A 219 -2.94 1.79 3.24
CA TYR A 219 -2.23 0.58 3.68
C TYR A 219 -0.91 0.88 4.39
N GLU A 220 -0.07 1.79 3.87
CA GLU A 220 1.20 2.14 4.52
C GLU A 220 0.97 2.86 5.87
N TYR A 221 1.29 2.18 6.97
CA TYR A 221 1.23 2.76 8.31
C TYR A 221 2.49 3.60 8.60
N LYS A 222 2.33 4.93 8.56
CA LYS A 222 3.33 5.90 9.02
C LYS A 222 2.84 6.62 10.30
N PRO A 223 3.38 6.32 11.49
CA PRO A 223 2.92 6.91 12.75
C PRO A 223 3.16 8.43 12.78
N SER A 224 2.12 9.18 13.12
CA SER A 224 2.16 10.65 13.20
C SER A 224 3.13 11.14 14.29
N ALA A 225 3.62 12.37 14.15
CA ALA A 225 4.50 12.99 15.14
C ALA A 225 3.83 13.21 16.52
N ALA A 226 2.51 13.10 16.61
CA ALA A 226 1.77 13.11 17.88
C ALA A 226 1.74 11.73 18.58
N ASN A 227 1.85 10.64 17.81
CA ASN A 227 1.72 9.26 18.28
C ASN A 227 3.06 8.49 18.36
N LYS A 228 4.16 9.20 18.56
CA LYS A 228 5.45 8.63 19.00
C LYS A 228 5.62 8.85 20.51
N PRO A 229 5.05 8.01 21.39
CA PRO A 229 5.24 8.16 22.83
C PRO A 229 6.70 7.92 23.22
N LEU A 230 7.16 8.68 24.22
CA LEU A 230 8.38 8.34 24.95
C LEU A 230 8.13 7.03 25.69
N THR A 231 8.70 5.96 25.14
CA THR A 231 8.50 4.59 25.59
C THR A 231 9.59 4.25 26.58
N LYS A 232 9.20 3.89 27.81
CA LYS A 232 10.11 3.28 28.78
C LYS A 232 10.07 1.77 28.62
N SER A 233 11.18 1.18 28.19
CA SER A 233 11.32 -0.25 27.97
C SER A 233 12.42 -0.84 28.84
N ARG A 234 12.47 -2.17 28.92
CA ARG A 234 13.39 -2.90 29.81
C ARG A 234 14.23 -3.91 29.07
N LEU A 235 15.54 -3.95 29.34
CA LEU A 235 16.48 -4.93 28.81
C LEU A 235 16.75 -6.05 29.83
N THR A 236 16.70 -7.31 29.37
CA THR A 236 16.86 -8.52 30.20
C THR A 236 17.74 -9.59 29.55
N ASP A 237 18.20 -10.58 30.34
CA ASP A 237 18.86 -11.79 29.84
C ASP A 237 17.85 -12.85 29.34
N SER A 238 18.32 -14.00 28.83
CA SER A 238 17.42 -15.09 28.39
C SER A 238 16.75 -15.87 29.55
N GLN A 239 16.79 -15.33 30.78
CA GLN A 239 16.18 -15.88 31.99
C GLN A 239 15.23 -14.86 32.68
N GLY A 240 15.13 -13.63 32.16
CA GLY A 240 14.29 -12.56 32.70
C GLY A 240 14.94 -11.71 33.81
N ASN A 241 16.25 -11.85 34.04
CA ASN A 241 16.99 -10.95 34.93
C ASN A 241 17.19 -9.59 34.24
N ALA A 242 17.09 -8.51 35.01
CA ALA A 242 17.43 -7.16 34.55
C ALA A 242 18.89 -7.08 34.08
N LEU A 243 19.17 -6.21 33.10
CA LEU A 243 20.53 -5.89 32.67
C LEU A 243 20.84 -4.41 32.89
N ALA A 244 21.48 -4.11 34.01
CA ALA A 244 21.92 -2.76 34.37
C ALA A 244 23.30 -2.45 33.78
N GLY A 245 23.54 -1.20 33.37
CA GLY A 245 24.87 -0.76 32.90
C GLY A 245 25.17 -1.04 31.42
N VAL A 246 24.17 -1.41 30.62
CA VAL A 246 24.30 -1.57 29.17
C VAL A 246 24.00 -0.23 28.49
N GLU A 247 24.83 0.18 27.53
CA GLU A 247 24.62 1.41 26.77
C GLU A 247 23.61 1.18 25.64
N PHE A 248 22.79 2.19 25.37
CA PHE A 248 21.82 2.17 24.27
C PHE A 248 21.85 3.49 23.47
N PHE A 249 21.51 3.40 22.19
CA PHE A 249 21.45 4.52 21.24
C PHE A 249 20.27 4.36 20.27
N SER A 250 19.52 5.43 20.05
CA SER A 250 18.45 5.58 19.06
C SER A 250 18.55 6.96 18.39
N GLN A 251 17.63 7.28 17.48
CA GLN A 251 17.61 8.60 16.82
C GLN A 251 17.19 9.73 17.79
N SER A 252 16.29 9.45 18.74
CA SER A 252 15.84 10.39 19.78
C SER A 252 16.63 10.34 21.09
N ALA A 253 17.20 9.19 21.45
CA ALA A 253 17.67 8.93 22.81
C ALA A 253 19.00 8.17 22.87
N ARG A 254 19.77 8.42 23.94
CA ARG A 254 20.99 7.67 24.26
C ARG A 254 21.19 7.64 25.77
N GLY A 255 21.74 6.56 26.29
CA GLY A 255 21.97 6.44 27.73
C GLY A 255 22.48 5.07 28.15
N ILE A 256 22.28 4.77 29.43
CA ILE A 256 22.68 3.52 30.08
C ILE A 256 21.45 2.95 30.79
N THR A 257 21.21 1.64 30.66
CA THR A 257 20.12 0.94 31.34
C THR A 257 20.28 1.02 32.86
N ASP A 258 19.18 1.33 33.56
CA ASP A 258 19.21 1.57 35.01
C ASP A 258 19.29 0.29 35.86
N ALA A 259 19.16 0.40 37.19
CA ALA A 259 19.24 -0.74 38.11
C ALA A 259 18.12 -1.79 37.95
N ASN A 260 17.05 -1.47 37.21
CA ASN A 260 16.00 -2.41 36.79
C ASN A 260 16.20 -2.91 35.36
N GLY A 261 17.19 -2.40 34.64
CA GLY A 261 17.39 -2.60 33.20
C GLY A 261 16.55 -1.67 32.33
N GLU A 262 15.95 -0.62 32.89
CA GLU A 262 15.03 0.27 32.17
C GLU A 262 15.76 1.38 31.41
N PHE A 263 15.21 1.77 30.24
CA PHE A 263 15.71 2.81 29.35
C PHE A 263 14.55 3.46 28.56
N GLU A 264 14.76 4.63 27.96
CA GLU A 264 13.71 5.44 27.34
C GLU A 264 14.09 5.88 25.92
N TYR A 265 13.14 5.79 24.97
CA TYR A 265 13.30 6.16 23.55
C TYR A 265 11.93 6.39 22.87
N LEU A 266 11.87 6.95 21.65
CA LEU A 266 10.60 7.11 20.91
C LEU A 266 10.18 5.86 20.12
N TRP A 267 8.90 5.47 20.23
CA TRP A 267 8.38 4.27 19.57
C TRP A 267 8.64 4.25 18.05
N GLY A 268 9.13 3.10 17.56
CA GLY A 268 9.42 2.84 16.15
C GLY A 268 10.88 3.09 15.71
N GLU A 269 11.73 3.70 16.54
CA GLU A 269 13.14 3.96 16.17
C GLU A 269 14.05 2.73 16.25
N ASN A 270 15.14 2.70 15.48
CA ASN A 270 16.17 1.67 15.65
C ASN A 270 16.97 1.89 16.95
N LEU A 271 17.12 0.82 17.73
CA LEU A 271 17.89 0.76 18.97
C LEU A 271 19.17 -0.05 18.75
N ILE A 272 20.32 0.53 19.11
CA ILE A 272 21.63 -0.14 19.13
C ILE A 272 22.08 -0.27 20.58
N PHE A 273 22.53 -1.45 20.99
CA PHE A 273 22.99 -1.73 22.35
C PHE A 273 24.48 -2.11 22.38
N GLY A 274 25.19 -1.69 23.43
CA GLY A 274 26.63 -1.88 23.56
C GLY A 274 27.17 -1.79 24.98
N ILE A 275 28.50 -1.92 25.08
CA ILE A 275 29.29 -1.69 26.29
C ILE A 275 30.53 -0.92 25.85
N ASP A 276 30.54 0.40 26.01
CA ASP A 276 31.53 1.28 25.39
C ASP A 276 31.58 0.99 23.87
N THR A 277 32.76 0.86 23.29
CA THR A 277 33.00 0.53 21.89
C THR A 277 32.63 -0.91 21.46
N PHE A 278 32.14 -1.78 22.35
CA PHE A 278 31.70 -3.14 21.98
C PHE A 278 30.20 -3.21 21.71
N THR A 279 29.80 -3.58 20.50
CA THR A 279 28.39 -3.65 20.09
C THR A 279 27.79 -5.01 20.42
N LEU A 280 26.69 -5.01 21.19
CA LEU A 280 25.90 -6.23 21.48
C LEU A 280 24.93 -6.56 20.35
N GLY A 281 24.38 -5.55 19.68
CA GLY A 281 23.53 -5.71 18.50
C GLY A 281 22.53 -4.57 18.32
N GLN A 282 21.52 -4.77 17.46
CA GLN A 282 20.51 -3.77 17.12
C GLN A 282 19.12 -4.38 16.95
N VAL A 283 18.06 -3.60 17.20
CA VAL A 283 16.65 -4.03 17.16
C VAL A 283 15.70 -2.84 16.92
N LYS A 284 14.51 -3.07 16.33
CA LYS A 284 13.45 -2.05 16.12
C LYS A 284 12.79 -1.66 17.46
N GLY A 285 12.42 -0.40 17.59
CA GLY A 285 11.88 0.25 18.80
C GLY A 285 10.40 -0.04 19.08
N ASN A 286 9.95 -1.28 18.93
CA ASN A 286 8.54 -1.69 19.00
C ASN A 286 8.21 -2.66 20.15
N LYS A 287 8.97 -2.67 21.25
CA LYS A 287 8.72 -3.54 22.42
C LYS A 287 8.91 -2.80 23.75
N VAL A 288 8.06 -3.10 24.74
CA VAL A 288 8.25 -2.65 26.14
C VAL A 288 9.24 -3.51 26.92
N ASN A 289 9.53 -4.73 26.47
CA ASN A 289 10.56 -5.61 27.03
C ASN A 289 11.42 -6.19 25.90
N TYR A 290 12.74 -6.13 26.09
CA TYR A 290 13.77 -6.68 25.21
C TYR A 290 14.61 -7.69 25.99
N GLN A 291 15.00 -8.77 25.33
CA GLN A 291 16.03 -9.69 25.79
C GLN A 291 17.33 -9.48 25.00
N LEU A 292 18.48 -9.90 25.54
CA LEU A 292 19.73 -10.04 24.77
C LEU A 292 19.57 -10.85 23.47
N THR A 293 18.59 -11.75 23.45
CA THR A 293 18.25 -12.61 22.31
C THR A 293 17.45 -11.88 21.21
N ASP A 294 17.00 -10.64 21.44
CA ASP A 294 16.40 -9.77 20.41
C ASP A 294 17.45 -8.99 19.60
N LEU A 295 18.72 -8.96 20.02
CA LEU A 295 19.75 -8.08 19.44
C LEU A 295 20.46 -8.64 18.19
N SER A 296 20.21 -9.91 17.83
CA SER A 296 20.79 -10.54 16.64
C SER A 296 20.02 -11.81 16.28
N ASP A 297 19.59 -11.97 15.04
CA ASP A 297 18.72 -13.10 14.63
C ASP A 297 19.41 -14.47 14.62
N ASN A 298 20.74 -14.50 14.55
CA ASN A 298 21.50 -15.75 14.49
C ASN A 298 21.37 -16.54 15.81
N PRO A 299 20.78 -17.76 15.83
CA PRO A 299 20.54 -18.53 17.05
C PRO A 299 21.80 -18.90 17.84
N LEU A 300 22.98 -18.86 17.22
CA LEU A 300 24.28 -19.05 17.87
C LEU A 300 24.72 -17.75 18.59
N VAL A 301 24.56 -16.60 17.95
CA VAL A 301 24.83 -15.28 18.54
C VAL A 301 23.89 -15.00 19.71
N LYS A 302 22.59 -15.32 19.59
CA LYS A 302 21.61 -15.24 20.70
C LYS A 302 22.08 -15.98 21.96
N GLN A 303 22.73 -17.14 21.80
CA GLN A 303 23.27 -17.93 22.92
C GLN A 303 24.59 -17.38 23.45
N ASN A 304 25.42 -16.85 22.56
CA ASN A 304 26.74 -16.34 22.91
C ASN A 304 26.67 -14.95 23.58
N LEU A 305 25.70 -14.11 23.23
CA LEU A 305 25.36 -12.86 23.94
C LEU A 305 24.95 -13.13 25.38
N ASP A 306 24.03 -14.08 25.59
CA ASP A 306 23.56 -14.51 26.91
C ASP A 306 24.73 -15.05 27.76
N ALA A 307 25.59 -15.90 27.17
CA ALA A 307 26.80 -16.41 27.83
C ALA A 307 27.88 -15.34 28.07
N PHE A 308 27.99 -14.32 27.21
CA PHE A 308 28.94 -13.21 27.30
C PHE A 308 28.59 -12.28 28.46
N VAL A 309 27.33 -11.86 28.58
CA VAL A 309 26.88 -11.00 29.69
C VAL A 309 26.99 -11.71 31.03
N HIS A 310 26.68 -13.02 31.09
CA HIS A 310 26.94 -13.85 32.29
C HIS A 310 28.44 -14.03 32.64
N ARG A 311 29.37 -13.69 31.74
CA ARG A 311 30.82 -13.82 31.97
C ARG A 311 31.43 -12.61 32.68
N TYR A 312 30.95 -11.41 32.34
CA TYR A 312 31.52 -10.14 32.79
C TYR A 312 30.59 -9.33 33.71
N GLY A 313 29.27 -9.55 33.64
CA GLY A 313 28.31 -8.95 34.55
C GLY A 313 28.36 -9.52 35.97
N VAL A 314 27.89 -8.73 36.94
CA VAL A 314 27.81 -9.10 38.36
C VAL A 314 26.35 -9.36 38.73
N SER A 315 26.00 -10.60 39.04
CA SER A 315 24.64 -10.96 39.47
C SER A 315 24.34 -10.44 40.88
N SER A 316 23.26 -9.66 41.02
CA SER A 316 22.82 -9.03 42.25
C SER A 316 21.29 -9.16 42.39
N GLY A 317 20.83 -10.28 42.97
CA GLY A 317 19.41 -10.63 42.98
C GLY A 317 18.91 -10.99 41.58
N ASN A 318 17.82 -10.35 41.13
CA ASN A 318 17.22 -10.55 39.80
C ASN A 318 17.78 -9.55 38.75
N ASN A 319 19.03 -9.10 38.93
CA ASN A 319 19.72 -8.13 38.07
C ASN A 319 21.15 -8.62 37.81
N ILE A 320 21.68 -8.34 36.62
CA ILE A 320 23.08 -8.54 36.24
C ILE A 320 23.65 -7.16 35.86
N GLU A 321 24.63 -6.69 36.62
CA GLU A 321 25.21 -5.36 36.46
C GLU A 321 26.51 -5.40 35.64
N ILE A 322 26.55 -4.69 34.51
CA ILE A 322 27.78 -4.35 33.81
C ILE A 322 28.45 -3.17 34.53
N SER A 323 29.44 -3.49 35.36
CA SER A 323 30.16 -2.49 36.17
C SER A 323 31.05 -1.54 35.33
N ASP A 324 31.37 -0.37 35.87
CA ASP A 324 32.29 0.60 35.26
C ASP A 324 33.66 0.01 34.89
N ASN A 325 34.11 -1.02 35.62
CA ASN A 325 35.38 -1.70 35.34
C ASN A 325 35.36 -2.44 33.99
N VAL A 326 34.20 -2.94 33.54
CA VAL A 326 34.04 -3.57 32.22
C VAL A 326 34.15 -2.51 31.13
N ARG A 327 33.38 -1.41 31.24
CA ARG A 327 33.46 -0.25 30.33
C ARG A 327 34.90 0.30 30.24
N GLN A 328 35.52 0.59 31.37
CA GLN A 328 36.89 1.15 31.44
C GLN A 328 37.98 0.26 30.85
N VAL A 329 37.79 -1.07 30.79
CA VAL A 329 38.73 -1.98 30.09
C VAL A 329 38.40 -2.06 28.60
N PHE A 330 37.13 -2.04 28.21
CA PHE A 330 36.74 -2.04 26.78
C PHE A 330 37.16 -0.74 26.08
N ALA A 331 37.03 0.40 26.77
CA ALA A 331 37.52 1.73 26.37
C ALA A 331 39.02 1.77 25.98
N GLN A 332 39.82 0.80 26.40
CA GLN A 332 41.26 0.71 26.07
C GLN A 332 41.52 0.01 24.71
N TYR A 333 40.50 -0.54 24.06
CA TYR A 333 40.59 -1.28 22.79
C TYR A 333 39.60 -0.77 21.70
N PRO A 334 39.41 0.56 21.53
CA PRO A 334 38.24 1.12 20.84
C PRO A 334 38.11 0.74 19.36
N ASN A 335 39.24 0.45 18.70
CA ASN A 335 39.27 0.11 17.27
C ASN A 335 39.38 -1.41 17.02
N VAL A 336 39.33 -2.26 18.06
CA VAL A 336 39.68 -3.70 17.94
C VAL A 336 38.79 -4.63 18.77
N ILE A 337 38.04 -4.13 19.76
CA ILE A 337 37.26 -5.00 20.68
C ILE A 337 36.24 -5.88 19.95
N ASN A 338 35.58 -5.34 18.91
CA ASN A 338 34.64 -6.08 18.05
C ASN A 338 35.32 -7.09 17.10
N GLU A 339 36.61 -6.94 16.81
CA GLU A 339 37.40 -7.93 16.05
C GLU A 339 37.95 -9.04 16.97
N LEU A 340 38.23 -8.70 18.23
CA LEU A 340 38.81 -9.59 19.23
C LEU A 340 37.78 -10.57 19.81
N ILE A 341 36.55 -10.13 20.07
CA ILE A 341 35.50 -10.96 20.68
C ILE A 341 34.41 -11.24 19.64
N ASN A 342 34.45 -12.42 19.05
CA ASN A 342 33.52 -12.85 18.01
C ASN A 342 32.35 -13.65 18.64
N LEU A 343 31.17 -13.04 18.65
CA LEU A 343 29.92 -13.63 19.15
C LEU A 343 29.33 -14.70 18.21
N SER A 344 29.79 -14.81 16.96
CA SER A 344 29.29 -15.77 15.96
C SER A 344 30.02 -17.12 15.98
N LEU A 345 30.94 -17.35 16.92
CA LEU A 345 31.72 -18.59 16.99
C LEU A 345 30.90 -19.80 17.50
N PRO A 346 31.15 -21.02 16.99
CA PRO A 346 30.58 -22.26 17.52
C PRO A 346 30.76 -22.40 19.04
N ASN A 347 29.72 -22.84 19.76
CA ASN A 347 29.66 -22.75 21.23
C ASN A 347 29.46 -24.09 21.97
N GLY A 348 29.56 -25.22 21.26
CA GLY A 348 29.34 -26.55 21.83
C GLY A 348 27.90 -27.07 21.75
N ALA A 349 26.96 -26.30 21.19
CA ALA A 349 25.57 -26.73 21.03
C ALA A 349 25.42 -28.07 20.29
N LYS A 350 24.40 -28.85 20.67
CA LYS A 350 24.08 -30.17 20.12
C LYS A 350 23.10 -30.03 18.94
N ILE A 351 23.40 -30.66 17.82
CA ILE A 351 22.56 -30.62 16.63
C ILE A 351 21.38 -31.60 16.80
N GLU A 352 20.13 -31.10 16.71
CA GLU A 352 18.93 -31.94 16.87
C GLU A 352 18.88 -33.10 15.85
N GLY A 353 18.27 -34.21 16.23
CA GLY A 353 18.29 -35.46 15.45
C GLY A 353 19.62 -36.22 15.47
N THR A 354 20.70 -35.64 16.01
CA THR A 354 22.04 -36.27 16.06
C THR A 354 22.57 -36.48 17.48
N ASN A 355 23.76 -37.08 17.59
CA ASN A 355 24.57 -37.07 18.82
C ASN A 355 25.85 -36.22 18.69
N PHE A 356 25.93 -35.37 17.67
CA PHE A 356 27.09 -34.49 17.47
C PHE A 356 26.86 -33.12 18.11
N THR A 357 27.92 -32.61 18.72
CA THR A 357 28.03 -31.23 19.22
C THR A 357 28.98 -30.46 18.30
N THR A 358 28.71 -29.18 18.13
CA THR A 358 29.67 -28.25 17.50
C THR A 358 30.95 -28.12 18.35
N PRO A 359 32.05 -27.59 17.79
CA PRO A 359 33.15 -27.08 18.61
C PRO A 359 32.66 -25.98 19.56
N ASN A 360 33.36 -25.76 20.68
CA ASN A 360 33.16 -24.58 21.53
C ASN A 360 34.35 -23.62 21.34
N GLU A 361 34.40 -23.03 20.16
CA GLU A 361 35.36 -21.99 19.77
C GLU A 361 35.05 -20.66 20.47
N PHE A 362 33.77 -20.41 20.79
CA PHE A 362 33.32 -19.24 21.55
C PHE A 362 33.96 -19.14 22.95
N GLU A 363 34.02 -20.22 23.73
CA GLU A 363 34.76 -20.23 25.00
C GLU A 363 36.28 -20.24 24.75
N ALA A 364 36.74 -20.92 23.69
CA ALA A 364 38.17 -21.06 23.41
C ALA A 364 38.86 -19.72 23.10
N GLN A 365 38.16 -18.74 22.50
CA GLN A 365 38.74 -17.43 22.16
C GLN A 365 39.29 -16.68 23.39
N PHE A 366 38.72 -16.90 24.57
CA PHE A 366 39.15 -16.27 25.82
C PHE A 366 40.41 -16.92 26.44
N SER A 367 40.94 -17.99 25.84
CA SER A 367 42.09 -18.74 26.36
C SER A 367 43.45 -18.32 25.77
N GLN A 368 43.46 -17.40 24.79
CA GLN A 368 44.66 -16.99 24.03
C GLN A 368 44.62 -15.48 23.73
N GLY A 369 45.73 -14.90 23.25
CA GLY A 369 45.76 -13.54 22.67
C GLY A 369 45.40 -12.39 23.63
N LEU A 370 44.93 -11.27 23.07
CA LEU A 370 44.49 -10.09 23.84
C LEU A 370 43.18 -10.36 24.61
N THR A 371 42.30 -11.19 24.07
CA THR A 371 41.07 -11.65 24.75
C THR A 371 41.37 -12.34 26.07
N GLN A 372 42.44 -13.13 26.18
CA GLN A 372 42.87 -13.72 27.47
C GLN A 372 43.29 -12.67 28.50
N ILE A 373 43.89 -11.56 28.05
CA ILE A 373 44.34 -10.46 28.93
C ILE A 373 43.15 -9.62 29.42
N ILE A 374 42.13 -9.45 28.57
CA ILE A 374 40.84 -8.81 28.92
C ILE A 374 40.04 -9.73 29.86
N ASP A 375 39.93 -11.03 29.54
CA ASP A 375 39.25 -12.03 30.36
C ASP A 375 39.87 -12.11 31.76
N GLY A 376 41.20 -12.12 31.85
CA GLY A 376 41.94 -12.13 33.11
C GLY A 376 41.79 -10.87 33.99
N GLN A 377 41.27 -9.77 33.44
CA GLN A 377 40.97 -8.54 34.19
C GLN A 377 39.50 -8.41 34.61
N LEU A 378 38.58 -9.02 33.85
CA LEU A 378 37.13 -8.79 33.98
C LEU A 378 36.32 -10.00 34.47
N LYS A 379 36.81 -11.23 34.26
CA LYS A 379 36.03 -12.44 34.51
C LYS A 379 35.78 -12.66 35.99
N GLN A 380 34.50 -12.76 36.35
CA GLN A 380 34.09 -12.99 37.74
C GLN A 380 34.55 -14.37 38.23
N THR A 381 35.09 -14.42 39.45
CA THR A 381 35.48 -15.69 40.10
C THR A 381 34.29 -16.24 40.89
N PRO A 382 33.74 -17.42 40.56
CA PRO A 382 32.46 -17.88 41.15
C PRO A 382 32.48 -17.99 42.68
N GLN A 383 31.63 -17.21 43.34
CA GLN A 383 31.33 -17.36 44.77
C GLN A 383 30.43 -18.58 45.01
N TRP A 384 31.08 -19.68 45.39
CA TRP A 384 30.48 -20.97 45.76
C TRP A 384 29.87 -21.82 44.62
N SER A 385 30.14 -23.12 44.68
CA SER A 385 29.76 -24.11 43.67
C SER A 385 28.35 -24.66 43.90
N GLY A 386 27.44 -24.44 42.94
CA GLY A 386 26.09 -25.03 42.98
C GLY A 386 25.31 -25.02 41.65
N PHE A 387 25.91 -24.61 40.54
CA PHE A 387 25.19 -24.47 39.26
C PHE A 387 24.90 -25.82 38.58
N ALA A 388 23.76 -25.88 37.90
CA ALA A 388 23.30 -27.02 37.13
C ALA A 388 24.19 -27.29 35.90
N ALA A 389 23.99 -28.46 35.27
CA ALA A 389 24.64 -28.78 34.00
C ALA A 389 24.30 -27.75 32.91
N PRO A 390 25.21 -27.48 31.95
CA PRO A 390 24.98 -26.50 30.89
C PRO A 390 23.71 -26.82 30.11
N MET A 391 22.94 -25.78 29.81
CA MET A 391 21.64 -25.89 29.16
C MET A 391 21.80 -26.46 27.74
N LEU A 392 21.35 -27.70 27.52
CA LEU A 392 21.28 -28.30 26.19
C LEU A 392 20.15 -27.61 25.40
N ARG A 393 20.50 -26.51 24.72
CA ARG A 393 19.61 -25.76 23.83
C ARG A 393 19.46 -26.50 22.49
N THR A 394 18.26 -26.47 21.93
CA THR A 394 17.83 -27.24 20.76
C THR A 394 16.90 -26.37 19.91
N VAL A 395 17.04 -26.39 18.59
CA VAL A 395 16.28 -25.53 17.66
C VAL A 395 15.29 -26.37 16.86
N ARG A 396 14.00 -26.05 16.96
CA ARG A 396 12.90 -26.78 16.29
C ARG A 396 12.45 -26.09 15.00
N ALA A 397 11.95 -26.89 14.06
CA ALA A 397 11.01 -26.45 13.04
C ALA A 397 9.58 -26.90 13.44
N SER A 398 8.60 -26.00 13.33
CA SER A 398 7.16 -26.29 13.47
C SER A 398 6.54 -26.67 12.11
N GLY A 399 5.34 -27.27 12.13
CA GLY A 399 4.70 -27.84 10.93
C GLY A 399 4.22 -26.80 9.92
N SER A 400 4.33 -27.14 8.64
CA SER A 400 4.16 -26.26 7.47
C SER A 400 2.72 -25.83 7.10
N ASN A 401 1.72 -26.12 7.94
CA ASN A 401 0.31 -26.05 7.55
C ASN A 401 -0.61 -25.42 8.62
N TYR A 402 -0.15 -24.38 9.32
CA TYR A 402 -0.88 -23.77 10.44
C TYR A 402 -2.14 -23.01 10.03
N VAL A 403 -2.11 -22.27 8.92
CA VAL A 403 -3.25 -21.49 8.40
C VAL A 403 -4.32 -22.45 7.91
N THR A 404 -3.94 -23.42 7.08
CA THR A 404 -4.86 -24.46 6.57
C THR A 404 -5.51 -25.22 7.73
N GLN A 405 -4.73 -25.65 8.74
CA GLN A 405 -5.29 -26.33 9.91
C GLN A 405 -6.21 -25.44 10.75
N SER A 406 -5.89 -24.16 10.92
CA SER A 406 -6.72 -23.20 11.64
C SER A 406 -8.06 -22.96 10.95
N LEU A 407 -8.07 -22.82 9.63
CA LEU A 407 -9.30 -22.63 8.86
C LEU A 407 -10.15 -23.90 8.79
N HIS A 408 -9.55 -25.08 8.62
CA HIS A 408 -10.29 -26.35 8.70
C HIS A 408 -10.84 -26.61 10.11
N GLN A 409 -10.25 -26.04 11.18
CA GLN A 409 -10.83 -26.05 12.52
C GLN A 409 -12.02 -25.07 12.61
N ILE A 410 -11.86 -23.82 12.17
CA ILE A 410 -12.92 -22.79 12.23
C ILE A 410 -14.16 -23.21 11.42
N TYR A 411 -13.96 -23.79 10.23
CA TYR A 411 -15.04 -24.23 9.34
C TYR A 411 -15.46 -25.70 9.53
N ALA A 412 -15.06 -26.36 10.61
CA ALA A 412 -15.46 -27.74 10.91
C ALA A 412 -16.98 -27.84 11.15
N GLY A 413 -17.71 -28.37 10.17
CA GLY A 413 -19.18 -28.50 10.22
C GLY A 413 -19.94 -27.22 9.89
N VAL A 414 -19.35 -26.34 9.08
CA VAL A 414 -19.95 -25.08 8.59
C VAL A 414 -20.21 -25.22 7.09
N ASP A 415 -21.48 -25.29 6.67
CA ASP A 415 -21.83 -25.47 5.25
C ASP A 415 -21.90 -24.13 4.49
N SER A 416 -22.18 -23.02 5.18
CA SER A 416 -22.16 -21.68 4.58
C SER A 416 -21.92 -20.55 5.59
N VAL A 417 -21.46 -19.41 5.09
CA VAL A 417 -21.23 -18.18 5.84
C VAL A 417 -22.14 -17.06 5.34
N HIS A 418 -22.77 -16.35 6.27
CA HIS A 418 -23.62 -15.19 5.96
C HIS A 418 -22.81 -13.88 5.98
N ILE A 419 -22.90 -13.11 4.89
CA ILE A 419 -22.51 -11.70 4.83
C ILE A 419 -23.77 -10.85 4.87
N PHE A 420 -23.89 -10.00 5.89
CA PHE A 420 -25.03 -9.12 6.06
C PHE A 420 -25.11 -8.06 4.96
N HIS A 421 -26.34 -7.63 4.65
CA HIS A 421 -26.60 -6.41 3.90
C HIS A 421 -26.92 -5.27 4.86
N ASP A 422 -26.64 -4.04 4.46
CA ASP A 422 -27.12 -2.82 5.11
C ASP A 422 -28.66 -2.87 5.24
N ASN A 423 -29.22 -2.33 6.32
CA ASN A 423 -30.63 -2.58 6.66
C ASN A 423 -31.61 -2.17 5.56
N HIS A 424 -31.41 -1.00 4.94
CA HIS A 424 -32.46 -0.37 4.13
C HIS A 424 -31.90 0.46 2.97
N GLY A 425 -32.49 0.35 1.79
CA GLY A 425 -32.36 1.24 0.63
C GLY A 425 -33.73 1.60 0.06
N TRP A 426 -33.83 2.29 -1.09
CA TRP A 426 -35.12 2.72 -1.66
C TRP A 426 -36.08 1.53 -1.95
N GLY A 427 -36.95 1.25 -0.99
CA GLY A 427 -37.98 0.20 -1.05
C GLY A 427 -37.52 -1.23 -0.73
N GLY A 428 -36.28 -1.46 -0.30
CA GLY A 428 -35.76 -2.81 -0.04
C GLY A 428 -34.48 -2.85 0.80
N SER A 429 -33.79 -3.98 0.77
CA SER A 429 -32.52 -4.22 1.48
C SER A 429 -31.37 -3.41 0.86
N GLY A 430 -30.32 -3.13 1.64
CA GLY A 430 -29.22 -2.23 1.26
C GLY A 430 -28.16 -2.87 0.37
N TYR A 431 -26.87 -2.60 0.62
CA TYR A 431 -25.74 -3.25 -0.07
C TYR A 431 -25.13 -4.35 0.80
N THR A 432 -24.50 -5.36 0.20
CA THR A 432 -23.67 -6.33 0.94
C THR A 432 -22.50 -5.60 1.60
N ARG A 433 -22.26 -5.86 2.89
CA ARG A 433 -21.32 -5.09 3.71
C ARG A 433 -20.18 -5.96 4.25
N ALA A 434 -19.06 -5.96 3.52
CA ALA A 434 -17.85 -6.72 3.77
C ALA A 434 -16.62 -5.80 3.82
N MET A 435 -16.13 -5.47 5.02
CA MET A 435 -14.97 -4.60 5.24
C MET A 435 -13.68 -5.21 4.67
N ARG A 436 -12.89 -4.43 3.92
CA ARG A 436 -11.56 -4.83 3.44
C ARG A 436 -10.58 -5.06 4.61
N ASN A 437 -9.73 -6.08 4.49
CA ASN A 437 -8.54 -6.28 5.31
C ASN A 437 -7.37 -6.68 4.39
N PHE A 438 -6.14 -6.49 4.84
CA PHE A 438 -4.93 -6.83 4.08
C PHE A 438 -3.83 -7.28 5.05
N ASN A 439 -3.16 -8.39 4.74
CA ASN A 439 -2.19 -9.00 5.62
C ASN A 439 -0.78 -8.63 5.14
N LEU A 440 -0.04 -7.94 6.00
CA LEU A 440 1.29 -7.39 5.72
C LEU A 440 2.41 -8.35 6.13
N THR A 441 2.15 -9.25 7.08
CA THR A 441 3.13 -10.23 7.58
C THR A 441 2.56 -11.65 7.68
N ASN A 442 3.43 -12.65 7.78
CA ASN A 442 3.07 -14.05 8.01
C ASN A 442 2.50 -14.36 9.41
N GLU A 443 2.36 -13.33 10.26
CA GLU A 443 1.68 -13.38 11.56
C GLU A 443 0.17 -13.25 11.42
N ALA A 444 -0.30 -12.77 10.25
CA ALA A 444 -1.70 -12.64 9.89
C ALA A 444 -2.12 -13.62 8.78
N PHE A 445 -3.33 -14.16 8.88
CA PHE A 445 -3.91 -15.03 7.84
C PHE A 445 -5.39 -14.73 7.57
N PRO A 446 -5.86 -14.88 6.31
CA PRO A 446 -7.24 -14.60 5.95
C PRO A 446 -8.18 -15.61 6.61
N VAL A 447 -9.22 -15.13 7.28
CA VAL A 447 -10.29 -15.98 7.81
C VAL A 447 -11.34 -16.23 6.74
N LEU A 448 -11.74 -15.18 6.01
CA LEU A 448 -12.76 -15.26 4.96
C LEU A 448 -12.43 -14.31 3.79
N MET A 449 -12.43 -14.84 2.57
CA MET A 449 -12.23 -14.08 1.33
C MET A 449 -13.47 -14.24 0.43
N PRO A 450 -14.10 -13.15 -0.05
CA PRO A 450 -15.21 -13.25 -0.99
C PRO A 450 -14.69 -13.59 -2.40
N ARG A 451 -15.49 -14.34 -3.18
CA ARG A 451 -15.14 -14.68 -4.57
C ARG A 451 -15.29 -13.48 -5.51
N ASN A 452 -14.38 -13.40 -6.48
CA ASN A 452 -14.28 -12.31 -7.45
C ASN A 452 -14.46 -12.75 -8.92
N ASP A 453 -14.66 -14.05 -9.19
CA ASP A 453 -14.93 -14.53 -10.54
C ASP A 453 -16.28 -14.05 -11.10
N ASN A 454 -16.51 -14.31 -12.40
CA ASN A 454 -17.72 -13.89 -13.11
C ASN A 454 -18.99 -14.68 -12.72
N SER A 455 -18.86 -15.78 -11.99
CA SER A 455 -19.97 -16.66 -11.57
C SER A 455 -19.97 -16.86 -10.04
N TYR A 456 -19.61 -15.82 -9.30
CA TYR A 456 -19.33 -15.86 -7.86
C TYR A 456 -20.50 -16.32 -6.96
N TRP A 457 -21.74 -16.31 -7.48
CA TRP A 457 -22.96 -16.74 -6.77
C TRP A 457 -23.27 -18.23 -6.92
N LEU A 458 -22.60 -18.93 -7.84
CA LEU A 458 -22.69 -20.38 -8.03
C LEU A 458 -21.72 -21.10 -7.10
N GLY A 459 -22.05 -22.30 -6.63
CA GLY A 459 -21.24 -23.14 -5.74
C GLY A 459 -20.01 -23.77 -6.43
N PHE A 460 -19.18 -24.45 -5.64
CA PHE A 460 -18.13 -25.34 -6.16
C PHE A 460 -18.75 -26.60 -6.76
N GLY A 461 -18.19 -27.07 -7.88
CA GLY A 461 -18.75 -28.18 -8.67
C GLY A 461 -19.84 -27.78 -9.66
N GLU A 462 -20.35 -26.54 -9.61
CA GLU A 462 -21.31 -26.02 -10.59
C GLU A 462 -20.62 -25.52 -11.87
N GLU A 463 -21.36 -25.53 -12.98
CA GLU A 463 -20.89 -25.05 -14.28
C GLU A 463 -21.03 -23.52 -14.38
N ALA A 464 -19.94 -22.82 -14.71
CA ALA A 464 -19.92 -21.36 -14.70
C ALA A 464 -20.91 -20.75 -15.72
N ALA A 465 -21.69 -19.76 -15.28
CA ALA A 465 -22.64 -19.03 -16.12
C ALA A 465 -21.93 -18.24 -17.25
N TRP A 466 -20.76 -17.67 -16.96
CA TRP A 466 -20.01 -16.80 -17.86
C TRP A 466 -18.60 -17.31 -18.14
N THR A 467 -18.11 -17.10 -19.36
CA THR A 467 -16.67 -17.23 -19.64
C THR A 467 -15.87 -16.19 -18.84
N ARG A 468 -14.60 -16.52 -18.59
CA ARG A 468 -13.60 -15.52 -18.20
C ARG A 468 -13.52 -14.42 -19.27
N GLY A 469 -13.38 -13.19 -18.81
CA GLY A 469 -13.41 -11.98 -19.64
C GLY A 469 -14.07 -10.83 -18.89
N SER A 470 -14.03 -9.62 -19.44
CA SER A 470 -14.68 -8.44 -18.86
C SER A 470 -15.37 -7.61 -19.94
N GLY A 471 -16.50 -6.99 -19.60
CA GLY A 471 -17.29 -6.21 -20.55
C GLY A 471 -17.65 -7.02 -21.81
N LYS A 472 -17.21 -6.54 -22.99
CA LYS A 472 -17.47 -7.24 -24.26
C LYS A 472 -16.71 -8.56 -24.44
N ASP A 473 -15.67 -8.82 -23.65
CA ASP A 473 -14.90 -10.08 -23.73
C ASP A 473 -15.52 -11.19 -22.86
N GLN A 474 -16.42 -10.85 -21.94
CA GLN A 474 -17.28 -11.80 -21.20
C GLN A 474 -18.37 -12.35 -22.13
N LYS A 475 -18.51 -13.68 -22.22
CA LYS A 475 -19.48 -14.37 -23.10
C LYS A 475 -20.34 -15.34 -22.30
N ALA A 476 -21.60 -15.48 -22.70
CA ALA A 476 -22.43 -16.62 -22.31
C ALA A 476 -21.94 -17.92 -22.95
N TYR A 477 -22.15 -19.06 -22.29
CA TYR A 477 -21.93 -20.39 -22.88
C TYR A 477 -23.09 -20.81 -23.79
N ILE A 478 -22.84 -21.78 -24.67
CA ILE A 478 -23.79 -22.38 -25.60
C ILE A 478 -23.58 -23.89 -25.52
N VAL A 479 -24.58 -24.66 -25.10
CA VAL A 479 -24.45 -26.11 -24.83
C VAL A 479 -25.24 -26.97 -25.82
N ASP A 480 -26.35 -26.45 -26.34
CA ASP A 480 -27.09 -26.99 -27.47
C ASP A 480 -26.79 -26.16 -28.72
N ALA A 481 -26.01 -26.75 -29.65
CA ALA A 481 -25.64 -26.11 -30.91
C ALA A 481 -26.85 -25.66 -31.78
N THR A 482 -28.04 -26.23 -31.53
CA THR A 482 -29.26 -25.90 -32.28
C THR A 482 -29.93 -24.60 -31.86
N THR A 483 -29.44 -23.93 -30.82
CA THR A 483 -29.77 -22.52 -30.49
C THR A 483 -29.20 -21.53 -31.52
N ILE A 484 -28.10 -21.88 -32.19
CA ILE A 484 -27.42 -21.06 -33.21
C ILE A 484 -27.71 -21.57 -34.63
N ASP A 485 -27.43 -22.85 -34.93
CA ASP A 485 -27.87 -23.51 -36.16
C ASP A 485 -28.75 -24.72 -35.82
N LYS A 486 -30.07 -24.55 -36.03
CA LYS A 486 -31.09 -25.59 -35.82
C LYS A 486 -30.82 -26.95 -36.51
N ASN A 487 -29.93 -27.00 -37.51
CA ASN A 487 -29.60 -28.21 -38.26
C ASN A 487 -28.28 -28.85 -37.80
N SER A 488 -27.56 -28.22 -36.87
CA SER A 488 -26.30 -28.71 -36.33
C SER A 488 -26.46 -30.06 -35.62
N THR A 489 -25.45 -30.90 -35.75
CA THR A 489 -25.30 -32.16 -35.00
C THR A 489 -24.01 -32.17 -34.17
N VAL A 490 -23.42 -30.99 -33.94
CA VAL A 490 -22.23 -30.82 -33.09
C VAL A 490 -22.63 -30.94 -31.63
N VAL A 491 -21.86 -31.71 -30.86
CA VAL A 491 -21.96 -31.73 -29.39
C VAL A 491 -21.04 -30.64 -28.87
N MET A 492 -21.58 -29.67 -28.12
CA MET A 492 -20.79 -28.58 -27.56
C MET A 492 -19.89 -29.07 -26.42
N GLN A 493 -18.82 -28.32 -26.15
CA GLN A 493 -18.07 -28.48 -24.92
C GLN A 493 -18.85 -27.86 -23.75
N ARG A 494 -18.83 -28.53 -22.59
CA ARG A 494 -19.46 -28.01 -21.37
C ARG A 494 -18.72 -26.75 -20.86
N PRO A 495 -19.38 -25.90 -20.05
CA PRO A 495 -18.75 -24.77 -19.38
C PRO A 495 -17.57 -25.16 -18.48
N GLU A 496 -16.80 -24.16 -18.05
CA GLU A 496 -15.75 -24.37 -17.04
C GLU A 496 -16.42 -24.60 -15.66
N VAL A 497 -16.08 -25.70 -14.98
CA VAL A 497 -16.61 -26.01 -13.65
C VAL A 497 -15.89 -25.18 -12.58
N ILE A 498 -16.64 -24.66 -11.62
CA ILE A 498 -16.14 -23.86 -10.50
C ILE A 498 -15.42 -24.78 -9.50
N SER A 499 -14.16 -24.45 -9.18
CA SER A 499 -13.24 -25.35 -8.46
C SER A 499 -12.05 -24.60 -7.89
N LYS A 500 -11.20 -25.29 -7.10
CA LYS A 500 -9.89 -24.81 -6.62
C LYS A 500 -8.92 -24.38 -7.74
N GLN A 501 -9.16 -24.78 -8.99
CA GLN A 501 -8.38 -24.37 -10.16
C GLN A 501 -8.94 -23.08 -10.78
N THR A 502 -10.25 -22.86 -10.70
CA THR A 502 -10.98 -21.90 -11.54
C THR A 502 -11.55 -20.71 -10.77
N ALA A 503 -11.88 -20.86 -9.49
CA ALA A 503 -12.30 -19.74 -8.63
C ALA A 503 -11.18 -18.70 -8.45
N THR A 504 -11.57 -17.44 -8.29
CA THR A 504 -10.68 -16.34 -7.88
C THR A 504 -11.30 -15.57 -6.72
N PHE A 505 -10.45 -14.95 -5.89
CA PHE A 505 -10.85 -14.33 -4.63
C PHE A 505 -10.42 -12.87 -4.57
N ASN A 506 -11.19 -12.05 -3.86
CA ASN A 506 -10.82 -10.69 -3.49
C ASN A 506 -10.04 -10.69 -2.15
N LEU A 507 -9.62 -9.52 -1.70
CA LEU A 507 -9.02 -9.33 -0.38
C LEU A 507 -9.95 -9.81 0.77
N PRO A 508 -9.37 -10.26 1.90
CA PRO A 508 -10.15 -10.82 3.00
C PRO A 508 -11.17 -9.84 3.60
N THR A 509 -12.39 -10.32 3.82
CA THR A 509 -13.41 -9.61 4.60
C THR A 509 -13.36 -9.91 6.10
N MET A 510 -12.73 -11.03 6.47
CA MET A 510 -12.37 -11.34 7.85
C MET A 510 -10.91 -11.80 7.86
N THR A 511 -10.15 -11.38 8.85
CA THR A 511 -8.75 -11.78 9.01
C THR A 511 -8.41 -11.97 10.48
N ALA A 512 -7.37 -12.75 10.76
CA ALA A 512 -6.85 -12.93 12.10
C ALA A 512 -5.34 -12.70 12.12
N GLY A 513 -4.87 -11.99 13.14
CA GLY A 513 -3.47 -11.70 13.41
C GLY A 513 -3.04 -12.17 14.80
N MET A 514 -1.74 -12.22 15.04
CA MET A 514 -1.15 -12.66 16.31
C MET A 514 -0.28 -11.55 16.91
N ILE A 515 -0.35 -11.36 18.23
CA ILE A 515 0.57 -10.49 18.97
C ILE A 515 1.12 -11.31 20.13
N GLY A 516 2.44 -11.50 20.18
CA GLY A 516 3.12 -12.30 21.21
C GLY A 516 2.61 -13.75 21.25
N SER A 517 1.75 -14.07 22.23
CA SER A 517 1.11 -15.39 22.36
C SER A 517 -0.42 -15.40 22.20
N GLY A 518 -1.04 -14.23 22.04
CA GLY A 518 -2.48 -14.06 21.84
C GLY A 518 -2.86 -13.75 20.40
N LYS A 519 -4.17 -13.61 20.16
CA LYS A 519 -4.77 -13.50 18.82
C LYS A 519 -5.82 -12.39 18.73
N VAL A 520 -5.92 -11.76 17.57
CA VAL A 520 -6.96 -10.78 17.24
C VAL A 520 -7.69 -11.23 15.99
N ALA A 521 -9.03 -11.21 16.00
CA ALA A 521 -9.87 -11.47 14.84
C ALA A 521 -10.72 -10.25 14.49
N PHE A 522 -10.64 -9.79 13.23
CA PHE A 522 -11.42 -8.68 12.70
C PHE A 522 -12.54 -9.22 11.82
N LEU A 523 -13.81 -8.97 12.17
CA LEU A 523 -14.98 -9.58 11.52
C LEU A 523 -15.67 -8.71 10.45
N GLY A 524 -15.43 -7.40 10.47
CA GLY A 524 -15.91 -6.50 9.41
C GLY A 524 -17.41 -6.16 9.41
N ASN A 525 -18.19 -6.54 10.43
CA ASN A 525 -19.61 -6.15 10.55
C ASN A 525 -20.16 -6.19 11.99
N ALA A 526 -20.79 -5.09 12.43
CA ALA A 526 -21.41 -5.00 13.76
C ALA A 526 -22.62 -5.92 13.93
N MET A 527 -23.29 -6.32 12.84
CA MET A 527 -24.39 -7.27 12.89
C MET A 527 -23.98 -8.68 13.33
N TYR A 528 -22.69 -9.04 13.33
CA TYR A 528 -22.24 -10.32 13.89
C TYR A 528 -22.51 -10.43 15.41
N THR A 529 -22.75 -9.32 16.11
CA THR A 529 -23.28 -9.34 17.50
C THR A 529 -24.62 -10.08 17.61
N SER A 530 -25.49 -10.01 16.59
CA SER A 530 -26.76 -10.75 16.57
C SER A 530 -26.60 -12.26 16.56
N ILE A 531 -25.48 -12.79 16.05
CA ILE A 531 -25.22 -14.23 16.05
C ILE A 531 -24.77 -14.69 17.44
N PHE A 532 -23.98 -13.87 18.15
CA PHE A 532 -23.63 -14.13 19.55
C PHE A 532 -24.86 -14.15 20.46
N SER A 533 -25.87 -13.32 20.21
CA SER A 533 -27.10 -13.25 21.04
C SER A 533 -28.20 -14.23 20.60
N CYS A 534 -28.42 -14.37 19.29
CA CYS A 534 -29.54 -15.09 18.67
C CYS A 534 -29.09 -16.12 17.62
N PRO A 535 -28.17 -17.06 17.95
CA PRO A 535 -27.50 -17.91 16.96
C PRO A 535 -28.45 -18.76 16.10
N GLU A 536 -29.61 -19.14 16.62
CA GLU A 536 -30.58 -20.00 15.94
C GLU A 536 -31.48 -19.25 14.93
N ASN A 537 -31.62 -17.93 15.05
CA ASN A 537 -32.63 -17.16 14.32
C ASN A 537 -32.27 -15.69 14.00
N TYR A 538 -31.01 -15.28 14.11
CA TYR A 538 -30.52 -13.93 13.75
C TYR A 538 -30.93 -13.49 12.32
N TRP A 539 -31.02 -14.43 11.38
CA TRP A 539 -31.41 -14.24 9.98
C TRP A 539 -32.91 -13.96 9.77
N ALA A 540 -33.76 -14.11 10.78
CA ALA A 540 -35.21 -14.03 10.65
C ALA A 540 -35.76 -12.59 10.46
N GLY A 541 -34.92 -11.57 10.63
CA GLY A 541 -35.24 -10.19 10.29
C GLY A 541 -36.47 -9.64 11.02
N ALA A 542 -37.55 -9.36 10.29
CA ALA A 542 -38.79 -8.86 10.88
C ALA A 542 -39.45 -9.85 11.87
N ASP A 543 -39.20 -11.16 11.72
CA ASP A 543 -39.74 -12.24 12.54
C ASP A 543 -38.91 -12.54 13.81
N LEU A 544 -37.75 -11.86 13.96
CA LEU A 544 -36.87 -11.99 15.11
C LEU A 544 -37.36 -11.12 16.28
N GLY A 545 -37.84 -11.76 17.34
CA GLY A 545 -37.99 -11.12 18.65
C GLY A 545 -36.78 -11.36 19.52
N ILE A 546 -36.21 -10.31 20.12
CA ILE A 546 -35.10 -10.39 21.09
C ILE A 546 -35.61 -9.89 22.44
N ASP A 547 -35.29 -10.62 23.50
CA ASP A 547 -35.57 -10.25 24.89
C ASP A 547 -34.27 -10.32 25.71
N SER A 548 -33.65 -9.16 25.90
CA SER A 548 -32.37 -9.03 26.63
C SER A 548 -32.51 -9.20 28.15
N GLU A 549 -33.71 -9.07 28.73
CA GLU A 549 -33.89 -9.25 30.18
C GLU A 549 -33.80 -10.73 30.58
N VAL A 550 -34.27 -11.63 29.72
CA VAL A 550 -34.16 -13.09 29.91
C VAL A 550 -33.11 -13.77 29.01
N GLN A 551 -32.39 -12.99 28.20
CA GLN A 551 -31.36 -13.45 27.24
C GLN A 551 -31.87 -14.52 26.26
N GLN A 552 -33.04 -14.28 25.64
CA GLN A 552 -33.68 -15.20 24.70
C GLN A 552 -34.10 -14.53 23.40
N CYS A 553 -34.06 -15.29 22.31
CA CYS A 553 -34.53 -14.87 20.99
C CYS A 553 -35.60 -15.82 20.48
N ARG A 554 -36.58 -15.31 19.73
CA ARG A 554 -37.75 -16.06 19.26
C ARG A 554 -38.05 -15.80 17.79
N TYR A 555 -38.42 -16.86 17.08
CA TYR A 555 -38.99 -16.81 15.74
C TYR A 555 -40.53 -16.67 15.81
N SER A 556 -41.15 -15.76 15.04
CA SER A 556 -42.59 -15.46 15.18
C SER A 556 -43.54 -16.17 14.21
N THR A 557 -43.08 -16.66 13.05
CA THR A 557 -43.97 -16.78 11.87
C THR A 557 -43.96 -18.15 11.16
N PRO A 558 -44.95 -19.00 11.46
CA PRO A 558 -45.62 -19.13 12.75
C PRO A 558 -44.64 -19.53 13.87
N HIS A 559 -45.04 -19.29 15.12
CA HIS A 559 -44.22 -19.48 16.31
C HIS A 559 -44.03 -20.96 16.69
N ASN A 560 -43.28 -21.71 15.88
CA ASN A 560 -42.87 -23.11 16.10
C ASN A 560 -41.61 -23.47 15.29
N GLN A 561 -40.99 -24.61 15.63
CA GLN A 561 -39.76 -25.10 14.98
C GLN A 561 -39.99 -25.52 13.52
N GLU A 562 -41.09 -26.21 13.21
CA GLU A 562 -41.39 -26.72 11.86
C GLU A 562 -41.40 -25.61 10.78
N ALA A 563 -41.73 -24.38 11.17
CA ALA A 563 -41.69 -23.21 10.29
C ALA A 563 -40.34 -22.50 10.22
N GLN A 564 -39.48 -22.67 11.23
CA GLN A 564 -38.10 -22.17 11.22
C GLN A 564 -37.21 -23.12 10.39
N ASP A 565 -37.42 -24.43 10.52
CA ASP A 565 -36.78 -25.49 9.73
C ASP A 565 -37.17 -25.42 8.24
N ALA A 566 -38.34 -24.87 7.93
CA ALA A 566 -38.86 -24.71 6.57
C ALA A 566 -38.58 -23.31 5.95
N ASP A 567 -37.94 -22.40 6.67
CA ASP A 567 -37.57 -21.09 6.14
C ASP A 567 -36.23 -21.17 5.39
N THR A 568 -36.23 -20.84 4.11
CA THR A 568 -35.05 -20.81 3.23
C THR A 568 -33.94 -19.87 3.73
N ARG A 569 -34.25 -18.95 4.67
CA ARG A 569 -33.29 -18.08 5.35
C ARG A 569 -32.45 -18.78 6.42
N THR A 570 -32.80 -19.99 6.86
CA THR A 570 -32.00 -20.76 7.82
C THR A 570 -30.59 -21.06 7.31
N ASP A 571 -29.60 -20.96 8.19
CA ASP A 571 -28.21 -21.41 7.96
C ASP A 571 -27.96 -22.81 8.55
N ASN A 572 -29.00 -23.46 9.09
CA ASN A 572 -28.95 -24.71 9.84
C ASN A 572 -27.97 -24.70 11.03
N GLY A 573 -27.66 -23.51 11.58
CA GLY A 573 -26.68 -23.31 12.65
C GLY A 573 -25.24 -23.16 12.17
N SER A 574 -24.98 -23.06 10.86
CA SER A 574 -23.62 -22.91 10.31
C SER A 574 -22.83 -21.78 10.97
N MET A 575 -23.44 -20.61 11.17
CA MET A 575 -22.75 -19.48 11.82
C MET A 575 -22.59 -19.69 13.34
N GLN A 576 -23.54 -20.37 14.00
CA GLN A 576 -23.37 -20.76 15.42
C GLN A 576 -22.14 -21.66 15.60
N VAL A 577 -21.98 -22.65 14.71
CA VAL A 577 -20.84 -23.57 14.70
C VAL A 577 -19.55 -22.82 14.36
N MET A 578 -19.52 -21.98 13.32
CA MET A 578 -18.36 -21.16 12.97
C MET A 578 -17.86 -20.32 14.15
N PHE A 579 -18.77 -19.61 14.82
CA PHE A 579 -18.39 -18.77 15.96
C PHE A 579 -17.99 -19.58 17.20
N GLY A 580 -18.59 -20.76 17.42
CA GLY A 580 -18.15 -21.70 18.45
C GLY A 580 -16.73 -22.22 18.19
N ASN A 581 -16.45 -22.65 16.95
CA ASN A 581 -15.13 -23.12 16.53
C ASN A 581 -14.06 -22.01 16.60
N LEU A 582 -14.44 -20.76 16.28
CA LEU A 582 -13.56 -19.59 16.41
C LEU A 582 -13.19 -19.35 17.88
N ILE A 583 -14.15 -19.41 18.80
CA ILE A 583 -13.91 -19.30 20.24
C ILE A 583 -12.98 -20.43 20.74
N ASP A 584 -13.24 -21.68 20.33
CA ASP A 584 -12.41 -22.84 20.69
C ASP A 584 -11.00 -22.80 20.02
N TRP A 585 -10.83 -22.05 18.92
CA TRP A 585 -9.51 -21.77 18.31
C TRP A 585 -8.75 -20.62 19.01
N LEU A 586 -9.46 -19.60 19.50
CA LEU A 586 -8.88 -18.50 20.28
C LEU A 586 -8.46 -18.98 21.69
N VAL A 587 -9.34 -19.70 22.40
CA VAL A 587 -9.12 -20.15 23.80
C VAL A 587 -9.09 -21.69 23.90
N PRO A 588 -8.10 -22.36 23.28
CA PRO A 588 -8.08 -23.81 23.19
C PRO A 588 -7.90 -24.50 24.55
N ASN A 589 -8.62 -25.61 24.75
CA ASN A 589 -8.68 -26.40 25.99
C ASN A 589 -9.45 -25.75 27.16
N ALA A 590 -10.19 -24.67 26.92
CA ALA A 590 -11.12 -24.13 27.90
C ALA A 590 -12.17 -25.18 28.33
N THR A 591 -12.39 -25.33 29.65
CA THR A 591 -13.62 -25.94 30.17
C THR A 591 -14.75 -24.93 29.99
N GLN A 592 -15.30 -24.83 28.76
CA GLN A 592 -16.15 -23.75 28.24
C GLN A 592 -16.96 -22.97 29.30
N ASN A 593 -17.73 -23.67 30.14
CA ASN A 593 -18.47 -23.17 31.34
C ASN A 593 -17.66 -22.36 32.40
N SER A 594 -16.41 -21.99 32.16
CA SER A 594 -15.56 -21.23 33.09
C SER A 594 -14.70 -20.15 32.41
N VAL A 595 -14.98 -19.79 31.15
CA VAL A 595 -14.29 -18.71 30.44
C VAL A 595 -14.94 -17.37 30.80
N ALA A 596 -14.36 -16.61 31.73
CA ALA A 596 -14.80 -15.23 31.94
C ALA A 596 -14.44 -14.39 30.71
N ILE A 597 -15.36 -13.51 30.31
CA ILE A 597 -15.19 -12.63 29.14
C ILE A 597 -15.47 -11.19 29.54
N ALA A 598 -15.01 -10.24 28.73
CA ALA A 598 -15.37 -8.83 28.91
C ALA A 598 -15.64 -8.12 27.58
N THR A 599 -16.41 -7.03 27.64
CA THR A 599 -16.89 -6.32 26.44
C THR A 599 -17.08 -4.82 26.70
N ASN A 600 -16.92 -3.98 25.67
CA ASN A 600 -17.40 -2.59 25.65
C ASN A 600 -18.67 -2.42 24.78
N ILE A 601 -19.30 -3.52 24.38
CA ILE A 601 -20.48 -3.55 23.51
C ILE A 601 -21.73 -3.48 24.40
N ASN A 602 -22.25 -2.28 24.61
CA ASN A 602 -23.50 -2.08 25.35
C ASN A 602 -24.74 -2.41 24.50
N LYS A 603 -24.65 -2.27 23.17
CA LYS A 603 -25.75 -2.47 22.22
C LYS A 603 -25.36 -3.41 21.09
N GLY A 604 -26.18 -4.43 20.88
CA GLY A 604 -26.10 -5.33 19.73
C GLY A 604 -26.97 -4.84 18.58
N HIS A 605 -26.62 -5.26 17.37
CA HIS A 605 -27.31 -4.89 16.12
C HIS A 605 -27.74 -6.15 15.37
N ALA A 606 -29.00 -6.23 14.96
CA ALA A 606 -29.53 -7.29 14.09
C ALA A 606 -30.21 -6.69 12.85
N PHE A 607 -30.15 -7.41 11.73
CA PHE A 607 -30.73 -7.01 10.45
C PHE A 607 -32.26 -6.83 10.53
N ARG A 608 -32.81 -5.72 10.01
CA ARG A 608 -34.27 -5.52 9.95
C ARG A 608 -34.71 -4.57 8.83
N TRP A 609 -35.08 -5.07 7.66
CA TRP A 609 -35.35 -4.25 6.46
C TRP A 609 -36.46 -3.19 6.58
N ASP A 610 -37.44 -3.41 7.47
CA ASP A 610 -38.59 -2.51 7.69
C ASP A 610 -38.31 -1.39 8.71
N ARG A 611 -37.10 -1.34 9.28
CA ARG A 611 -36.60 -0.23 10.11
C ARG A 611 -35.29 0.28 9.55
N LYS A 612 -35.09 1.59 9.58
CA LYS A 612 -33.88 2.21 9.01
C LYS A 612 -32.66 1.87 9.86
N GLU A 613 -32.86 1.89 11.17
CA GLU A 613 -31.87 1.65 12.22
C GLU A 613 -31.65 0.13 12.48
N GLY A 614 -32.35 -0.74 11.74
CA GLY A 614 -32.37 -2.19 11.98
C GLY A 614 -33.07 -2.55 13.29
N GLN A 615 -32.52 -3.54 13.99
CA GLN A 615 -32.97 -3.95 15.33
C GLN A 615 -31.81 -3.83 16.33
N ILE A 616 -31.80 -2.72 17.08
CA ILE A 616 -30.85 -2.45 18.16
C ILE A 616 -31.43 -2.97 19.49
N TYR A 617 -30.61 -3.65 20.30
CA TYR A 617 -30.99 -4.28 21.56
C TYR A 617 -29.83 -4.22 22.58
N ASP A 618 -30.10 -4.44 23.87
CA ASP A 618 -29.06 -4.54 24.90
C ASP A 618 -28.27 -5.84 24.73
N PHE A 619 -26.95 -5.74 24.55
CA PHE A 619 -26.12 -6.88 24.13
C PHE A 619 -26.00 -7.96 25.21
N PHE A 620 -26.01 -9.22 24.79
CA PHE A 620 -25.72 -10.40 25.61
C PHE A 620 -25.16 -11.51 24.73
N VAL A 621 -24.39 -12.43 25.33
CA VAL A 621 -23.98 -13.67 24.67
C VAL A 621 -24.95 -14.79 25.05
N ASN A 622 -25.34 -15.60 24.07
CA ASN A 622 -26.26 -16.72 24.28
C ASN A 622 -25.61 -17.84 25.09
N PRO A 623 -26.32 -18.42 26.10
CA PRO A 623 -25.82 -19.57 26.85
C PRO A 623 -25.41 -20.80 26.01
N SER A 624 -25.81 -20.91 24.73
CA SER A 624 -25.34 -21.95 23.82
C SER A 624 -23.82 -21.95 23.61
N TYR A 625 -23.18 -20.77 23.69
CA TYR A 625 -21.72 -20.62 23.61
C TYR A 625 -21.00 -21.03 24.91
N LYS A 626 -21.75 -21.28 25.99
CA LYS A 626 -21.28 -21.79 27.30
C LYS A 626 -20.23 -20.92 28.00
N LEU A 627 -20.01 -19.68 27.56
CA LEU A 627 -19.08 -18.75 28.21
C LEU A 627 -19.54 -18.42 29.64
N GLY A 628 -18.62 -17.91 30.45
CA GLY A 628 -18.85 -17.52 31.84
C GLY A 628 -19.56 -16.17 31.99
N GLU A 629 -19.39 -15.53 33.15
CA GLU A 629 -19.90 -14.17 33.36
C GLU A 629 -19.16 -13.17 32.44
N MET A 630 -19.90 -12.13 32.02
CA MET A 630 -19.46 -11.12 31.07
C MET A 630 -19.37 -9.76 31.76
N ASP A 631 -18.15 -9.27 31.98
CA ASP A 631 -17.90 -7.94 32.52
C ASP A 631 -18.03 -6.85 31.44
N VAL A 632 -18.56 -5.68 31.83
CA VAL A 632 -18.67 -4.51 30.94
C VAL A 632 -17.55 -3.52 31.24
N LEU A 633 -16.77 -3.20 30.22
CA LEU A 633 -15.62 -2.29 30.25
C LEU A 633 -15.97 -0.95 29.59
N SER A 634 -15.43 0.12 30.16
CA SER A 634 -15.34 1.45 29.56
C SER A 634 -13.88 1.77 29.22
N SER A 635 -13.67 2.82 28.42
CA SER A 635 -12.35 3.43 28.22
C SER A 635 -11.68 3.77 29.57
N GLY A 636 -10.36 3.58 29.65
CA GLY A 636 -9.54 3.69 30.85
C GLY A 636 -9.53 2.44 31.75
N GLN A 637 -10.19 1.33 31.39
CA GLN A 637 -10.28 0.12 32.22
C GLN A 637 -9.45 -1.09 31.72
N PHE A 638 -8.87 -1.00 30.53
CA PHE A 638 -8.20 -2.15 29.89
C PHE A 638 -6.83 -2.49 30.51
N ALA A 639 -6.13 -1.51 31.09
CA ALA A 639 -4.80 -1.68 31.69
C ALA A 639 -4.74 -2.60 32.93
N SER A 640 -5.88 -3.07 33.44
CA SER A 640 -5.97 -4.01 34.57
C SER A 640 -6.43 -5.41 34.19
N LEU A 641 -6.49 -5.75 32.90
CA LEU A 641 -6.94 -7.06 32.42
C LEU A 641 -5.82 -8.11 32.49
N ASP A 642 -6.09 -9.23 33.14
CA ASP A 642 -5.25 -10.44 33.11
C ASP A 642 -5.78 -11.42 32.05
N ALA A 643 -4.92 -11.79 31.10
CA ALA A 643 -5.22 -12.79 30.08
C ALA A 643 -5.50 -14.19 30.66
N ALA A 644 -4.98 -14.52 31.85
CA ALA A 644 -5.24 -15.79 32.50
C ALA A 644 -6.59 -15.85 33.22
N SER A 645 -7.12 -14.72 33.72
CA SER A 645 -8.48 -14.66 34.28
C SER A 645 -9.55 -14.45 33.22
N THR A 646 -9.28 -13.58 32.25
CA THR A 646 -10.25 -13.10 31.25
C THR A 646 -9.64 -13.28 29.85
N PRO A 647 -9.57 -14.50 29.30
CA PRO A 647 -8.80 -14.81 28.09
C PRO A 647 -9.44 -14.39 26.76
N LEU A 648 -10.66 -13.83 26.78
CA LEU A 648 -11.36 -13.38 25.57
C LEU A 648 -12.13 -12.07 25.80
N LEU A 649 -11.92 -11.10 24.90
CA LEU A 649 -12.67 -9.84 24.82
C LEU A 649 -13.51 -9.79 23.55
N LEU A 650 -14.73 -9.22 23.65
CA LEU A 650 -15.63 -8.95 22.52
C LEU A 650 -15.79 -7.43 22.39
N LEU A 651 -15.16 -6.80 21.40
CA LEU A 651 -14.98 -5.34 21.37
C LEU A 651 -15.52 -4.65 20.11
N GLN A 652 -15.88 -3.38 20.29
CA GLN A 652 -16.03 -2.39 19.23
C GLN A 652 -15.03 -1.26 19.49
N SER A 653 -14.36 -0.82 18.43
CA SER A 653 -13.41 0.30 18.48
C SER A 653 -14.14 1.65 18.48
N TYR A 654 -15.33 1.69 17.88
CA TYR A 654 -16.15 2.88 17.69
C TYR A 654 -17.63 2.63 17.96
N GLU A 655 -18.40 3.68 18.23
CA GLU A 655 -19.87 3.59 18.19
C GLU A 655 -20.36 3.36 16.75
N ILE A 656 -21.56 2.78 16.60
CA ILE A 656 -22.06 2.32 15.30
C ILE A 656 -23.05 3.33 14.71
N LYS A 657 -22.68 3.94 13.57
CA LYS A 657 -23.61 4.73 12.76
C LYS A 657 -24.55 3.78 11.98
N THR A 658 -25.82 4.17 11.91
CA THR A 658 -26.89 3.41 11.23
C THR A 658 -27.67 4.28 10.23
N ASP A 659 -27.09 5.41 9.85
CA ASP A 659 -27.63 6.36 8.89
C ASP A 659 -26.92 6.24 7.53
N GLY A 660 -26.58 7.35 6.86
CA GLY A 660 -26.21 7.35 5.43
C GLY A 660 -27.38 7.70 4.51
N TYR A 661 -27.09 8.33 3.37
CA TYR A 661 -28.10 8.78 2.42
C TYR A 661 -28.61 7.65 1.53
N ASP A 662 -27.69 6.89 0.93
CA ASP A 662 -28.01 5.92 -0.10
C ASP A 662 -28.54 4.59 0.45
N THR A 663 -27.85 4.04 1.44
CA THR A 663 -28.35 2.93 2.24
C THR A 663 -28.21 3.27 3.71
N LYS A 664 -28.97 2.60 4.56
CA LYS A 664 -28.81 2.64 6.01
C LYS A 664 -27.75 1.64 6.42
N SER A 665 -26.51 2.06 6.16
CA SER A 665 -25.32 1.25 6.38
C SER A 665 -25.09 1.03 7.86
N VAL A 666 -24.57 -0.13 8.22
CA VAL A 666 -24.25 -0.48 9.61
C VAL A 666 -22.74 -0.62 9.71
N VAL A 667 -22.12 0.48 10.14
CA VAL A 667 -20.70 0.76 9.99
C VAL A 667 -20.22 1.55 11.21
N SER A 668 -18.92 1.53 11.47
CA SER A 668 -18.30 2.25 12.59
C SER A 668 -18.29 3.76 12.31
N ASP A 669 -18.57 4.58 13.33
CA ASP A 669 -18.35 6.02 13.30
C ASP A 669 -16.99 6.37 13.90
N ILE A 670 -16.00 6.57 13.03
CA ILE A 670 -14.62 6.86 13.46
C ILE A 670 -14.50 8.14 14.31
N ASN A 671 -15.50 9.03 14.26
CA ASN A 671 -15.54 10.26 15.05
C ASN A 671 -15.99 10.03 16.51
N GLN A 672 -16.47 8.82 16.83
CA GLN A 672 -16.92 8.42 18.16
C GLN A 672 -16.19 7.13 18.62
N PRO A 673 -14.86 7.21 18.86
CA PRO A 673 -14.08 6.09 19.38
C PRO A 673 -14.51 5.70 20.80
N LYS A 674 -14.46 4.39 21.07
CA LYS A 674 -14.80 3.75 22.36
C LYS A 674 -13.57 3.30 23.15
N LEU A 675 -12.40 3.50 22.56
CA LEU A 675 -11.06 3.22 23.06
C LEU A 675 -10.23 4.49 22.85
N ASP A 676 -9.30 4.78 23.74
CA ASP A 676 -8.27 5.80 23.51
C ASP A 676 -6.89 5.18 23.18
N ALA A 677 -5.86 6.02 23.09
CA ALA A 677 -4.51 5.59 22.75
C ALA A 677 -3.84 4.76 23.87
N ASP A 678 -4.27 4.88 25.13
CA ASP A 678 -3.78 4.11 26.28
C ASP A 678 -4.53 2.78 26.39
N ASP A 679 -5.85 2.77 26.14
CA ASP A 679 -6.65 1.55 26.00
C ASP A 679 -6.07 0.64 24.93
N VAL A 680 -5.74 1.17 23.75
CA VAL A 680 -5.10 0.40 22.68
C VAL A 680 -3.68 -0.05 23.07
N THR A 681 -2.99 0.63 23.99
CA THR A 681 -1.68 0.16 24.51
C THR A 681 -1.89 -1.05 25.41
N ALA A 682 -2.84 -0.95 26.35
CA ALA A 682 -3.23 -2.03 27.23
C ALA A 682 -3.76 -3.25 26.47
N LEU A 683 -4.51 -3.05 25.38
CA LEU A 683 -4.99 -4.14 24.53
C LEU A 683 -3.85 -4.85 23.78
N ILE A 684 -2.85 -4.13 23.27
CA ILE A 684 -1.66 -4.73 22.65
C ILE A 684 -0.88 -5.57 23.68
N GLU A 685 -0.67 -5.05 24.91
CA GLU A 685 -0.03 -5.80 25.99
C GLU A 685 -0.84 -7.03 26.43
N TYR A 686 -2.17 -6.88 26.57
CA TYR A 686 -3.09 -7.96 26.91
C TYR A 686 -3.03 -9.12 25.89
N VAL A 687 -3.04 -8.82 24.58
CA VAL A 687 -2.89 -9.84 23.54
C VAL A 687 -1.50 -10.45 23.56
N ASN A 688 -0.43 -9.64 23.66
CA ASN A 688 0.94 -10.14 23.78
C ASN A 688 1.08 -11.19 24.91
N ASN A 689 0.43 -10.92 26.05
CA ASN A 689 0.41 -11.78 27.24
C ASN A 689 -0.52 -13.02 27.13
N GLY A 690 -1.12 -13.27 25.97
CA GLY A 690 -1.93 -14.47 25.68
C GLY A 690 -3.44 -14.23 25.61
N GLY A 691 -3.88 -12.97 25.76
CA GLY A 691 -5.28 -12.58 25.63
C GLY A 691 -5.79 -12.64 24.20
N ASN A 692 -7.10 -12.72 24.02
CA ASN A 692 -7.71 -12.85 22.69
C ASN A 692 -8.80 -11.80 22.49
N ILE A 693 -8.93 -11.25 21.28
CA ILE A 693 -9.93 -10.22 20.97
C ILE A 693 -10.69 -10.57 19.68
N ILE A 694 -12.00 -10.38 19.71
CA ILE A 694 -12.86 -10.33 18.52
C ILE A 694 -13.38 -8.90 18.35
N PHE A 695 -13.07 -8.27 17.21
CA PHE A 695 -13.58 -6.95 16.83
C PHE A 695 -14.76 -7.04 15.86
N PHE A 696 -15.82 -6.31 16.20
CA PHE A 696 -17.08 -6.25 15.45
C PHE A 696 -17.23 -4.97 14.59
N ASP A 697 -16.14 -4.22 14.40
CA ASP A 697 -16.15 -2.99 13.60
C ASP A 697 -16.38 -3.23 12.10
N ALA A 698 -16.89 -2.21 11.43
CA ALA A 698 -17.04 -2.14 9.98
C ALA A 698 -16.55 -0.76 9.50
N LEU A 699 -15.25 -0.70 9.21
CA LEU A 699 -14.49 0.50 8.94
C LEU A 699 -14.55 0.82 7.43
N GLU A 700 -15.29 1.86 7.05
CA GLU A 700 -15.34 2.33 5.65
C GLU A 700 -14.05 3.09 5.26
N GLU A 701 -13.40 3.70 6.26
CA GLU A 701 -12.07 4.30 6.16
C GLU A 701 -11.00 3.28 6.53
N SER A 702 -9.80 3.45 5.97
CA SER A 702 -8.70 2.50 6.08
C SER A 702 -7.72 2.92 7.16
N ASN A 703 -7.27 1.96 7.98
CA ASN A 703 -6.38 2.18 9.13
C ASN A 703 -6.79 3.40 10.01
N PRO A 704 -8.05 3.55 10.45
CA PRO A 704 -8.44 4.66 11.31
C PRO A 704 -7.86 4.51 12.73
N GLU A 705 -7.40 5.62 13.31
CA GLU A 705 -6.95 5.65 14.71
C GLU A 705 -8.15 5.62 15.68
N PRO A 706 -8.04 4.92 16.83
CA PRO A 706 -6.83 4.30 17.37
C PRO A 706 -6.62 2.82 16.98
N ILE A 707 -7.62 2.13 16.41
CA ILE A 707 -7.55 0.67 16.19
C ILE A 707 -6.43 0.25 15.23
N ALA A 708 -6.07 1.11 14.26
CA ALA A 708 -5.00 0.89 13.31
C ALA A 708 -3.70 0.36 13.94
N ARG A 709 -3.30 0.92 15.09
CA ARG A 709 -2.04 0.56 15.76
C ARG A 709 -2.02 -0.87 16.33
N LEU A 710 -3.19 -1.41 16.67
CA LEU A 710 -3.33 -2.80 17.14
C LEU A 710 -3.47 -3.78 15.96
N ALA A 711 -4.09 -3.34 14.86
CA ALA A 711 -4.11 -4.11 13.62
C ALA A 711 -2.69 -4.26 13.03
N ASP A 712 -1.94 -3.15 12.93
CA ASP A 712 -0.53 -3.10 12.52
C ASP A 712 0.33 -4.03 13.38
N ALA A 713 0.22 -3.92 14.72
CA ALA A 713 0.91 -4.80 15.67
C ALA A 713 0.52 -6.29 15.57
N ALA A 714 -0.56 -6.64 14.85
CA ALA A 714 -1.01 -7.99 14.56
C ALA A 714 -0.73 -8.44 13.11
N GLY A 715 0.00 -7.64 12.31
CA GLY A 715 0.36 -7.91 10.92
C GLY A 715 -0.73 -7.56 9.89
N VAL A 716 -1.68 -6.67 10.23
CA VAL A 716 -2.91 -6.42 9.46
C VAL A 716 -3.14 -4.92 9.21
N SER A 717 -3.46 -4.56 7.97
CA SER A 717 -4.22 -3.33 7.67
C SER A 717 -5.72 -3.64 7.62
N VAL A 718 -6.52 -2.80 8.29
CA VAL A 718 -7.99 -2.96 8.42
C VAL A 718 -8.75 -1.80 7.79
N GLY A 719 -9.97 -2.08 7.34
CA GLY A 719 -10.88 -1.06 6.82
C GLY A 719 -10.65 -0.70 5.36
N GLY A 720 -11.57 0.10 4.85
CA GLY A 720 -11.64 0.50 3.45
C GLY A 720 -12.86 -0.06 2.72
N ALA A 721 -12.87 0.16 1.40
CA ALA A 721 -14.03 -0.07 0.54
C ALA A 721 -14.51 -1.54 0.47
N ASN A 722 -15.82 -1.73 0.27
CA ASN A 722 -16.49 -3.03 0.38
C ASN A 722 -15.98 -4.09 -0.61
N VAL A 723 -15.48 -5.24 -0.13
CA VAL A 723 -14.90 -6.31 -0.97
C VAL A 723 -15.89 -7.33 -1.54
N ALA A 724 -17.16 -7.34 -1.10
CA ALA A 724 -18.17 -8.32 -1.51
C ALA A 724 -19.14 -7.78 -2.57
N LYS A 725 -19.27 -8.49 -3.69
CA LYS A 725 -20.24 -8.16 -4.76
C LYS A 725 -21.67 -8.25 -4.22
N THR A 726 -22.41 -7.15 -4.34
CA THR A 726 -23.84 -7.12 -4.01
C THR A 726 -24.63 -7.76 -5.14
N PHE A 727 -25.36 -8.81 -4.81
CA PHE A 727 -26.23 -9.50 -5.76
C PHE A 727 -27.58 -8.76 -5.89
N GLN A 728 -27.99 -8.41 -7.10
CA GLN A 728 -29.33 -7.88 -7.40
C GLN A 728 -29.83 -8.38 -8.76
N SER A 729 -31.13 -8.67 -8.87
CA SER A 729 -31.72 -9.22 -10.10
C SER A 729 -32.08 -8.17 -11.15
N LEU A 730 -32.30 -6.91 -10.75
CA LEU A 730 -32.66 -5.80 -11.64
C LEU A 730 -31.70 -4.61 -11.50
N CYS A 731 -31.60 -3.81 -12.56
CA CYS A 731 -30.90 -2.51 -12.66
C CYS A 731 -29.37 -2.55 -12.52
N THR A 732 -28.71 -3.50 -13.20
CA THR A 732 -27.25 -3.73 -13.19
C THR A 732 -26.68 -3.69 -11.76
N ASP A 733 -25.64 -2.90 -11.50
CA ASP A 733 -25.14 -2.57 -10.15
C ASP A 733 -25.61 -1.17 -9.71
N SER A 734 -26.54 -0.56 -10.47
CA SER A 734 -27.05 0.79 -10.22
C SER A 734 -27.64 0.92 -8.83
N TYR A 735 -27.37 2.06 -8.22
CA TYR A 735 -28.04 2.52 -7.00
C TYR A 735 -29.49 2.96 -7.25
N TRP A 736 -29.79 3.44 -8.47
CA TRP A 736 -31.11 3.92 -8.86
C TRP A 736 -31.85 2.89 -9.72
N CYS A 737 -32.98 2.39 -9.21
CA CYS A 737 -33.84 1.42 -9.90
C CYS A 737 -35.32 1.85 -9.92
N HIS A 738 -35.57 3.03 -10.50
CA HIS A 738 -36.91 3.61 -10.64
C HIS A 738 -37.15 4.05 -12.09
N SER A 739 -37.44 3.10 -12.99
CA SER A 739 -37.85 3.42 -14.35
C SER A 739 -39.18 4.20 -14.35
N THR A 740 -39.16 5.40 -14.93
CA THR A 740 -40.35 6.28 -15.03
C THR A 740 -41.08 6.16 -16.37
N SER A 741 -40.50 5.42 -17.32
CA SER A 741 -40.96 5.31 -18.71
C SER A 741 -41.20 3.87 -19.20
N GLY A 742 -40.94 2.87 -18.35
CA GLY A 742 -41.12 1.45 -18.66
C GLY A 742 -40.92 0.55 -17.42
N PRO A 743 -40.78 -0.77 -17.59
CA PRO A 743 -40.31 -1.66 -16.53
C PRO A 743 -38.85 -1.37 -16.14
N ASN A 744 -38.42 -1.86 -14.98
CA ASN A 744 -37.01 -1.91 -14.61
C ASN A 744 -36.27 -2.96 -15.45
N VAL A 745 -35.00 -2.70 -15.77
CA VAL A 745 -34.15 -3.56 -16.63
C VAL A 745 -33.67 -4.78 -15.83
N PRO A 746 -33.82 -6.03 -16.30
CA PRO A 746 -33.27 -7.20 -15.62
C PRO A 746 -31.79 -7.41 -15.92
N ASN A 747 -31.10 -8.08 -15.00
CA ASN A 747 -29.70 -8.44 -15.14
C ASN A 747 -29.53 -9.74 -15.92
N LEU A 748 -28.57 -9.76 -16.83
CA LEU A 748 -28.20 -10.97 -17.58
C LEU A 748 -27.65 -12.03 -16.62
N HIS A 749 -28.02 -13.28 -16.83
CA HIS A 749 -27.55 -14.46 -16.07
C HIS A 749 -27.80 -14.36 -14.55
N THR A 750 -28.79 -13.60 -14.12
CA THR A 750 -29.15 -13.47 -12.70
C THR A 750 -30.15 -14.55 -12.24
N VAL A 751 -30.05 -14.98 -10.99
CA VAL A 751 -31.10 -15.71 -10.25
C VAL A 751 -32.04 -14.73 -9.49
N ALA A 752 -33.15 -15.24 -8.96
CA ALA A 752 -34.12 -14.46 -8.16
C ALA A 752 -34.69 -15.30 -7.01
N GLU A 753 -35.52 -14.72 -6.14
CA GLU A 753 -36.14 -15.39 -4.97
C GLU A 753 -36.90 -16.68 -5.33
N TYR A 754 -37.51 -16.72 -6.53
CA TYR A 754 -38.25 -17.85 -7.08
C TYR A 754 -37.70 -18.23 -8.47
N ASP A 755 -38.08 -19.42 -8.96
CA ASP A 755 -37.86 -19.86 -10.34
C ASP A 755 -38.07 -18.72 -11.34
N LEU A 756 -37.18 -18.64 -12.32
CA LEU A 756 -37.17 -17.63 -13.36
C LEU A 756 -37.35 -18.29 -14.73
N VAL A 757 -38.40 -17.91 -15.45
CA VAL A 757 -38.54 -18.20 -16.89
C VAL A 757 -38.02 -16.99 -17.66
N VAL A 758 -36.96 -17.17 -18.44
CA VAL A 758 -36.24 -16.08 -19.11
C VAL A 758 -35.93 -16.44 -20.56
N TYR A 759 -35.78 -15.42 -21.41
CA TYR A 759 -35.22 -15.56 -22.76
C TYR A 759 -34.09 -14.56 -22.93
N GLU A 760 -32.86 -14.99 -22.64
CA GLU A 760 -31.64 -14.22 -22.93
C GLU A 760 -31.17 -14.55 -24.36
N ARG A 761 -30.70 -13.57 -25.14
CA ARG A 761 -30.33 -13.81 -26.56
C ARG A 761 -29.26 -12.87 -27.09
N TYR A 762 -28.47 -13.37 -28.03
CA TYR A 762 -27.83 -12.53 -29.05
C TYR A 762 -28.84 -12.23 -30.16
N ALA A 763 -29.03 -10.96 -30.48
CA ALA A 763 -30.04 -10.50 -31.46
C ALA A 763 -29.69 -10.83 -32.93
N ASP A 764 -28.39 -11.00 -33.24
CA ASP A 764 -27.89 -11.51 -34.53
C ASP A 764 -26.87 -12.62 -34.25
N THR A 765 -27.22 -13.86 -34.57
CA THR A 765 -26.34 -15.03 -34.41
C THR A 765 -25.56 -15.37 -35.68
N THR A 766 -25.76 -14.65 -36.79
CA THR A 766 -25.25 -15.06 -38.12
C THR A 766 -23.73 -15.01 -38.27
N LYS A 767 -23.03 -14.43 -37.30
CA LYS A 767 -21.56 -14.34 -37.23
C LYS A 767 -20.96 -15.16 -36.08
N ILE A 768 -21.76 -15.95 -35.36
CA ILE A 768 -21.32 -16.88 -34.33
C ILE A 768 -21.10 -18.23 -35.00
N GLU A 769 -19.86 -18.69 -35.08
CA GLU A 769 -19.53 -19.96 -35.74
C GLU A 769 -19.33 -21.08 -34.70
N ILE A 770 -20.00 -22.22 -34.89
CA ILE A 770 -19.79 -23.42 -34.09
C ILE A 770 -18.80 -24.34 -34.82
N ASN A 771 -17.72 -24.69 -34.14
CA ASN A 771 -16.65 -25.52 -34.68
C ASN A 771 -16.95 -27.02 -34.46
N ASP A 772 -16.42 -27.88 -35.34
CA ASP A 772 -16.59 -29.36 -35.29
C ASP A 772 -16.17 -30.01 -33.94
N ASN A 773 -15.34 -29.34 -33.15
CA ASN A 773 -14.85 -29.78 -31.84
C ASN A 773 -15.75 -29.35 -30.65
N GLY A 774 -16.88 -28.68 -30.90
CA GLY A 774 -17.79 -28.18 -29.88
C GLY A 774 -17.42 -26.82 -29.26
N THR A 775 -16.43 -26.09 -29.80
CA THR A 775 -16.13 -24.72 -29.36
C THR A 775 -16.84 -23.66 -30.22
N VAL A 776 -17.05 -22.47 -29.65
CA VAL A 776 -17.61 -21.31 -30.37
C VAL A 776 -16.49 -20.36 -30.82
N THR A 777 -16.49 -19.98 -32.09
CA THR A 777 -15.70 -18.85 -32.60
C THR A 777 -16.58 -17.60 -32.57
N TRP A 778 -16.20 -16.63 -31.73
CA TRP A 778 -16.90 -15.37 -31.61
C TRP A 778 -16.42 -14.35 -32.65
N PRO A 779 -17.32 -13.51 -33.20
CA PRO A 779 -16.94 -12.40 -34.08
C PRO A 779 -16.19 -11.30 -33.31
N GLY A 780 -15.38 -10.52 -34.02
CA GLY A 780 -14.58 -9.43 -33.44
C GLY A 780 -15.42 -8.26 -32.91
N ASN A 781 -14.82 -7.40 -32.07
CA ASN A 781 -15.53 -6.45 -31.19
C ASN A 781 -16.44 -5.41 -31.89
N ILE A 782 -16.29 -5.20 -33.21
CA ILE A 782 -17.16 -4.36 -34.06
C ILE A 782 -18.41 -5.14 -34.50
N ASP A 783 -18.25 -6.43 -34.79
CA ASP A 783 -19.26 -7.35 -35.29
C ASP A 783 -19.97 -8.15 -34.17
N MET A 784 -19.48 -8.04 -32.93
CA MET A 784 -20.00 -8.73 -31.74
C MET A 784 -21.45 -8.33 -31.45
N PRO A 785 -22.43 -9.26 -31.51
CA PRO A 785 -23.81 -8.98 -31.15
C PRO A 785 -23.94 -8.68 -29.65
N THR A 786 -24.86 -7.79 -29.30
CA THR A 786 -25.25 -7.56 -27.91
C THR A 786 -26.07 -8.73 -27.39
N LEU A 787 -25.75 -9.21 -26.18
CA LEU A 787 -26.58 -10.11 -25.39
C LEU A 787 -27.65 -9.28 -24.67
N GLU A 788 -28.91 -9.62 -24.84
CA GLU A 788 -30.05 -8.87 -24.30
C GLU A 788 -31.13 -9.80 -23.74
N ILE A 789 -31.92 -9.28 -22.79
CA ILE A 789 -33.28 -9.75 -22.51
C ILE A 789 -34.23 -8.84 -23.29
N PRO A 790 -35.00 -9.35 -24.28
CA PRO A 790 -35.81 -8.51 -25.14
C PRO A 790 -37.03 -7.95 -24.41
N LEU A 791 -37.31 -6.67 -24.69
CA LEU A 791 -38.52 -5.97 -24.26
C LEU A 791 -39.64 -6.19 -25.29
N TYR A 792 -40.80 -6.66 -24.83
CA TYR A 792 -41.99 -6.87 -25.68
C TYR A 792 -43.21 -6.13 -25.13
N LYS A 793 -44.27 -6.07 -25.94
CA LYS A 793 -45.56 -5.50 -25.56
C LYS A 793 -46.54 -6.60 -25.17
N VAL A 794 -47.25 -6.41 -24.07
CA VAL A 794 -48.34 -7.29 -23.61
C VAL A 794 -49.62 -6.47 -23.42
N SER A 795 -50.78 -7.04 -23.80
CA SER A 795 -52.08 -6.40 -23.61
C SER A 795 -52.74 -6.92 -22.35
N ILE A 796 -52.89 -6.07 -21.33
CA ILE A 796 -53.52 -6.40 -20.05
C ILE A 796 -54.74 -5.50 -19.89
N ASP A 797 -55.92 -6.09 -19.65
CA ASP A 797 -57.22 -5.41 -19.54
C ASP A 797 -57.55 -4.40 -20.67
N GLY A 798 -56.94 -4.59 -21.85
CA GLY A 798 -57.10 -3.71 -23.02
C GLY A 798 -56.15 -2.51 -23.10
N GLN A 799 -55.15 -2.43 -22.21
CA GLN A 799 -54.04 -1.47 -22.31
C GLN A 799 -52.74 -2.17 -22.72
N GLU A 800 -51.93 -1.51 -23.55
CA GLU A 800 -50.58 -1.99 -23.87
C GLU A 800 -49.61 -1.64 -22.73
N HIS A 801 -48.96 -2.65 -22.17
CA HIS A 801 -47.83 -2.53 -21.26
C HIS A 801 -46.57 -3.05 -21.92
N GLN A 802 -45.40 -2.56 -21.50
CA GLN A 802 -44.10 -3.13 -21.87
C GLN A 802 -43.60 -4.03 -20.74
N ARG A 803 -43.04 -5.19 -21.09
CA ARG A 803 -42.43 -6.13 -20.14
C ARG A 803 -41.22 -6.81 -20.80
N TYR A 804 -40.20 -7.09 -20.00
CA TYR A 804 -39.04 -7.89 -20.43
C TYR A 804 -39.39 -9.38 -20.49
N ALA A 805 -38.66 -10.15 -21.28
CA ALA A 805 -38.75 -11.61 -21.30
C ALA A 805 -38.07 -12.25 -20.07
N PHE A 806 -38.51 -11.84 -18.88
CA PHE A 806 -38.00 -12.17 -17.55
C PHE A 806 -39.17 -12.32 -16.59
N HIS A 807 -39.51 -13.56 -16.21
CA HIS A 807 -40.72 -13.91 -15.47
C HIS A 807 -40.35 -14.71 -14.21
N MET A 808 -40.32 -14.07 -13.04
CA MET A 808 -40.29 -14.77 -11.76
C MET A 808 -41.63 -15.48 -11.53
N VAL A 809 -41.61 -16.77 -11.19
CA VAL A 809 -42.80 -17.64 -11.11
C VAL A 809 -42.80 -18.45 -9.81
N LYS A 810 -43.92 -18.47 -9.09
CA LYS A 810 -44.04 -19.10 -7.76
C LYS A 810 -44.65 -20.50 -7.79
N SER A 811 -45.01 -20.99 -8.97
CA SER A 811 -45.67 -22.28 -9.16
C SER A 811 -45.40 -22.87 -10.54
N GLU A 812 -45.46 -24.19 -10.64
CA GLU A 812 -45.35 -24.91 -11.92
C GLU A 812 -46.44 -24.47 -12.93
N GLN A 813 -47.60 -24.01 -12.44
CA GLN A 813 -48.65 -23.43 -13.28
C GLN A 813 -48.26 -22.05 -13.85
N GLU A 814 -47.65 -21.18 -13.05
CA GLU A 814 -47.12 -19.88 -13.52
C GLU A 814 -45.95 -20.08 -14.49
N LYS A 815 -45.06 -21.03 -14.21
CA LYS A 815 -43.94 -21.44 -15.07
C LYS A 815 -44.40 -21.90 -16.45
N GLN A 816 -45.36 -22.83 -16.50
CA GLN A 816 -45.97 -23.27 -17.76
C GLN A 816 -46.68 -22.13 -18.51
N ALA A 817 -47.34 -21.20 -17.79
CA ALA A 817 -47.97 -20.03 -18.40
C ALA A 817 -46.93 -19.03 -18.97
N ALA A 818 -45.83 -18.78 -18.27
CA ALA A 818 -44.75 -17.91 -18.73
C ALA A 818 -44.04 -18.48 -19.97
N VAL A 819 -43.71 -19.77 -19.98
CA VAL A 819 -43.14 -20.45 -21.17
C VAL A 819 -44.09 -20.34 -22.37
N ALA A 820 -45.38 -20.63 -22.17
CA ALA A 820 -46.40 -20.54 -23.23
C ALA A 820 -46.63 -19.09 -23.72
N GLU A 821 -46.40 -18.09 -22.87
CA GLU A 821 -46.44 -16.68 -23.26
C GLU A 821 -45.21 -16.26 -24.08
N LEU A 822 -43.99 -16.63 -23.65
CA LEU A 822 -42.78 -16.31 -24.40
C LEU A 822 -42.76 -17.01 -25.77
N GLN A 823 -43.23 -18.26 -25.87
CA GLN A 823 -43.42 -18.96 -27.16
C GLN A 823 -44.43 -18.26 -28.09
N ARG A 824 -45.39 -17.51 -27.53
CA ARG A 824 -46.43 -16.80 -28.28
C ARG A 824 -45.96 -15.44 -28.78
N GLU A 825 -45.16 -14.71 -27.99
CA GLU A 825 -44.62 -13.39 -28.35
C GLU A 825 -43.28 -13.47 -29.11
N PHE A 826 -42.56 -14.59 -29.00
CA PHE A 826 -41.34 -14.88 -29.77
C PHE A 826 -41.48 -16.17 -30.62
N PRO A 827 -42.30 -16.18 -31.69
CA PRO A 827 -42.59 -17.39 -32.46
C PRO A 827 -41.34 -18.01 -33.10
N GLY A 828 -41.10 -19.28 -32.80
CA GLY A 828 -39.98 -20.07 -33.35
C GLY A 828 -38.77 -20.20 -32.44
N VAL A 829 -38.74 -19.50 -31.29
CA VAL A 829 -37.74 -19.73 -30.24
C VAL A 829 -38.05 -21.07 -29.54
N PRO A 830 -37.06 -21.98 -29.41
CA PRO A 830 -37.24 -23.24 -28.67
C PRO A 830 -37.19 -23.00 -27.16
N VAL A 831 -37.71 -23.96 -26.38
CA VAL A 831 -37.30 -24.11 -24.96
C VAL A 831 -35.93 -24.78 -24.96
N CYS A 832 -35.06 -24.41 -24.02
CA CYS A 832 -33.74 -25.04 -23.87
C CYS A 832 -33.91 -26.56 -23.61
N LYS A 833 -32.96 -27.38 -24.08
CA LYS A 833 -33.08 -28.85 -24.05
C LYS A 833 -32.12 -29.53 -23.08
N ASP A 834 -31.11 -28.81 -22.64
CA ASP A 834 -30.12 -29.25 -21.66
C ASP A 834 -30.60 -28.87 -20.25
N ASP A 835 -30.04 -29.53 -19.22
CA ASP A 835 -30.30 -29.20 -17.82
C ASP A 835 -29.40 -28.05 -17.31
N TYR A 836 -28.42 -27.60 -18.12
CA TYR A 836 -27.63 -26.38 -17.88
C TYR A 836 -28.52 -25.13 -17.89
N GLN A 837 -28.57 -24.46 -16.74
CA GLN A 837 -29.10 -23.10 -16.61
C GLN A 837 -28.11 -22.10 -17.23
N TYR A 838 -28.53 -20.86 -17.52
CA TYR A 838 -27.76 -19.83 -18.24
C TYR A 838 -27.52 -20.11 -19.74
N GLU A 839 -28.32 -20.95 -20.41
CA GLU A 839 -28.28 -21.09 -21.87
C GLU A 839 -29.01 -19.93 -22.59
N VAL A 840 -28.37 -19.39 -23.64
CA VAL A 840 -28.90 -18.28 -24.45
C VAL A 840 -29.56 -18.72 -25.75
N ASN A 841 -30.34 -17.83 -26.34
CA ASN A 841 -31.08 -17.98 -27.59
C ASN A 841 -32.23 -19.02 -27.56
N CYS A 842 -32.53 -19.61 -26.40
CA CYS A 842 -33.73 -20.40 -26.10
C CYS A 842 -34.48 -19.84 -24.87
N ILE A 843 -35.71 -20.30 -24.65
CA ILE A 843 -36.47 -20.01 -23.42
C ILE A 843 -35.98 -20.96 -22.33
N GLU A 844 -35.35 -20.38 -21.31
CA GLU A 844 -34.74 -21.07 -20.17
C GLU A 844 -35.72 -21.14 -18.99
N VAL A 845 -35.52 -22.13 -18.11
CA VAL A 845 -35.99 -22.07 -16.73
C VAL A 845 -34.79 -22.20 -15.79
N ARG A 846 -34.65 -21.22 -14.90
CA ARG A 846 -33.57 -21.10 -13.91
C ARG A 846 -34.15 -21.26 -12.52
N GLU A 847 -33.44 -21.91 -11.60
CA GLU A 847 -33.91 -22.16 -10.24
C GLU A 847 -33.81 -20.90 -9.37
N GLY A 848 -34.76 -20.74 -8.43
CA GLY A 848 -34.77 -19.63 -7.49
C GLY A 848 -33.80 -19.83 -6.33
N HIS A 849 -33.09 -18.78 -5.91
CA HIS A 849 -32.17 -18.82 -4.77
C HIS A 849 -32.88 -18.86 -3.40
N GLY A 850 -34.22 -18.82 -3.36
CA GLY A 850 -35.06 -19.05 -2.18
C GLY A 850 -35.05 -17.98 -1.08
N ILE A 851 -33.95 -17.22 -0.93
CA ILE A 851 -33.84 -16.11 0.03
C ILE A 851 -34.81 -14.98 -0.37
N PRO A 852 -35.65 -14.44 0.53
CA PRO A 852 -36.55 -13.33 0.24
C PRO A 852 -35.83 -12.11 -0.33
N SER A 853 -36.34 -11.57 -1.44
CA SER A 853 -35.75 -10.42 -2.13
C SER A 853 -36.67 -9.20 -2.08
N ARG A 854 -36.07 -8.02 -1.84
CA ARG A 854 -36.79 -6.79 -1.49
C ARG A 854 -36.59 -5.68 -2.52
N GLY A 855 -37.62 -4.84 -2.61
CA GLY A 855 -37.60 -3.59 -3.36
C GLY A 855 -37.41 -3.73 -4.86
N ASN A 856 -37.29 -2.57 -5.51
CA ASN A 856 -37.22 -2.48 -6.96
C ASN A 856 -36.00 -3.17 -7.60
N HIS A 857 -34.92 -3.36 -6.83
CA HIS A 857 -33.70 -4.05 -7.25
C HIS A 857 -33.82 -5.58 -7.19
N HIS A 858 -34.79 -6.11 -6.42
CA HIS A 858 -34.85 -7.51 -6.00
C HIS A 858 -33.52 -7.99 -5.38
N ARG A 859 -33.03 -7.26 -4.35
CA ARG A 859 -31.87 -7.68 -3.54
C ARG A 859 -32.30 -8.68 -2.46
N PRO A 860 -31.58 -9.79 -2.23
CA PRO A 860 -31.86 -10.70 -1.12
C PRO A 860 -31.64 -10.01 0.24
N ASP A 861 -32.25 -10.53 1.29
CA ASP A 861 -32.04 -10.01 2.66
C ASP A 861 -30.59 -10.17 3.18
N PHE A 862 -29.78 -11.05 2.59
CA PHE A 862 -28.34 -11.22 2.86
C PHE A 862 -27.64 -12.03 1.74
N THR A 863 -26.31 -12.07 1.74
CA THR A 863 -25.49 -12.93 0.84
C THR A 863 -24.98 -14.15 1.60
N ARG A 864 -24.98 -15.33 0.96
CA ARG A 864 -24.32 -16.54 1.46
C ARG A 864 -23.07 -16.87 0.63
N TYR A 865 -22.04 -17.40 1.28
CA TYR A 865 -20.95 -18.12 0.62
C TYR A 865 -20.93 -19.58 1.12
N GLU A 866 -20.89 -20.53 0.19
CA GLU A 866 -20.64 -21.95 0.49
C GLU A 866 -19.29 -22.11 1.20
N MET A 867 -19.24 -22.89 2.27
CA MET A 867 -18.00 -23.34 2.89
C MET A 867 -17.87 -24.85 2.76
N SER A 868 -16.71 -25.28 2.28
CA SER A 868 -16.32 -26.68 2.20
C SER A 868 -14.80 -26.78 2.31
N PRO A 869 -14.25 -27.97 2.61
CA PRO A 869 -12.80 -28.15 2.68
C PRO A 869 -12.08 -27.69 1.40
N GLU A 870 -12.68 -27.85 0.22
CA GLU A 870 -12.09 -27.40 -1.05
C GLU A 870 -12.12 -25.88 -1.23
N VAL A 871 -13.16 -25.20 -0.73
CA VAL A 871 -13.23 -23.72 -0.71
C VAL A 871 -12.17 -23.15 0.24
N VAL A 872 -12.02 -23.70 1.45
CA VAL A 872 -10.97 -23.31 2.41
C VAL A 872 -9.57 -23.48 1.80
N ASP A 873 -9.31 -24.67 1.25
CA ASP A 873 -8.07 -24.98 0.53
C ASP A 873 -7.81 -24.02 -0.66
N SER A 874 -8.87 -23.50 -1.29
CA SER A 874 -8.78 -22.55 -2.39
C SER A 874 -8.55 -21.11 -1.93
N MET A 875 -9.05 -20.70 -0.76
CA MET A 875 -8.73 -19.41 -0.14
C MET A 875 -7.24 -19.36 0.24
N VAL A 876 -6.72 -20.39 0.91
CA VAL A 876 -5.28 -20.47 1.24
C VAL A 876 -4.42 -20.46 -0.03
N LYS A 877 -4.82 -21.20 -1.07
CA LYS A 877 -4.15 -21.16 -2.39
C LYS A 877 -4.16 -19.76 -3.02
N ALA A 878 -5.23 -18.97 -2.85
CA ALA A 878 -5.33 -17.62 -3.38
C ALA A 878 -4.48 -16.60 -2.60
N ALA A 879 -4.33 -16.78 -1.29
CA ALA A 879 -3.54 -15.91 -0.41
C ALA A 879 -2.05 -16.28 -0.30
N ASN A 880 -1.64 -17.47 -0.75
CA ASN A 880 -0.23 -17.86 -0.74
C ASN A 880 0.56 -17.12 -1.83
N LEU A 881 1.24 -16.04 -1.43
CA LEU A 881 2.03 -15.16 -2.28
C LEU A 881 3.21 -15.92 -2.90
N GLY A 882 4.04 -16.55 -2.07
CA GLY A 882 5.28 -17.20 -2.51
C GLY A 882 5.06 -18.32 -3.53
N ALA A 883 4.12 -19.23 -3.28
CA ALA A 883 3.81 -20.32 -4.20
C ALA A 883 3.15 -19.82 -5.50
N ASN A 884 2.40 -18.71 -5.46
CA ASN A 884 1.85 -18.13 -6.68
C ASN A 884 2.92 -17.37 -7.49
N ILE A 885 3.85 -16.67 -6.84
CA ILE A 885 5.06 -16.09 -7.46
C ILE A 885 5.87 -17.19 -8.14
N ASP A 886 6.19 -18.29 -7.44
CA ASP A 886 6.99 -19.39 -8.02
C ASP A 886 6.26 -20.14 -9.13
N ARG A 887 4.93 -20.25 -9.09
CA ARG A 887 4.13 -20.82 -10.19
C ARG A 887 4.15 -19.93 -11.43
N LEU A 888 4.09 -18.60 -11.29
CA LEU A 888 4.26 -17.68 -12.41
C LEU A 888 5.70 -17.62 -12.93
N LEU A 889 6.70 -17.67 -12.03
CA LEU A 889 8.12 -17.75 -12.37
C LEU A 889 8.41 -19.03 -13.17
N SER A 890 7.99 -20.19 -12.68
CA SER A 890 8.15 -21.48 -13.35
C SER A 890 7.52 -21.50 -14.75
N HIS A 891 6.33 -20.90 -14.89
CA HIS A 891 5.65 -20.73 -16.18
C HIS A 891 6.43 -19.81 -17.13
N GLU A 892 6.93 -18.68 -16.63
CA GLU A 892 7.70 -17.72 -17.42
C GLU A 892 9.08 -18.29 -17.85
N LEU A 893 9.74 -19.01 -16.95
CA LEU A 893 10.98 -19.73 -17.23
C LEU A 893 10.80 -20.81 -18.29
N TYR A 894 9.64 -21.49 -18.36
CA TYR A 894 9.33 -22.43 -19.43
C TYR A 894 9.40 -21.76 -20.82
N TYR A 895 8.80 -20.59 -21.01
CA TYR A 895 8.87 -19.90 -22.30
C TYR A 895 10.24 -19.26 -22.57
N ARG A 896 10.84 -18.59 -21.57
CA ARG A 896 12.15 -17.95 -21.71
C ARG A 896 13.27 -18.96 -22.00
N SER A 897 13.23 -20.14 -21.37
CA SER A 897 14.15 -21.26 -21.60
C SER A 897 13.74 -22.20 -22.73
N LYS A 898 12.57 -21.98 -23.36
CA LYS A 898 12.00 -22.83 -24.43
C LYS A 898 11.82 -24.30 -24.01
N GLY A 899 11.50 -24.51 -22.73
CA GLY A 899 11.26 -25.82 -22.12
C GLY A 899 12.50 -26.55 -21.61
N GLU A 900 13.65 -25.87 -21.44
CA GLU A 900 14.82 -26.46 -20.76
C GLU A 900 14.60 -26.57 -19.23
N ILE A 901 13.87 -25.62 -18.64
CA ILE A 901 13.44 -25.59 -17.23
C ILE A 901 12.02 -25.01 -17.10
N GLY A 902 11.40 -25.15 -15.92
CA GLY A 902 10.08 -24.59 -15.62
C GLY A 902 8.90 -25.42 -16.13
N GLU A 903 7.69 -25.07 -15.69
CA GLU A 903 6.46 -25.81 -15.96
C GLU A 903 5.34 -24.90 -16.50
N ARG A 904 4.76 -25.29 -17.64
CA ARG A 904 3.68 -24.55 -18.29
C ARG A 904 2.32 -24.86 -17.65
N LEU A 905 1.90 -24.02 -16.70
CA LEU A 905 0.51 -23.95 -16.20
C LEU A 905 -0.52 -23.97 -17.35
N SER A 906 -1.70 -24.55 -17.09
CA SER A 906 -2.86 -24.45 -17.98
C SER A 906 -3.39 -23.00 -18.07
N GLN A 907 -4.19 -22.67 -19.09
CA GLN A 907 -4.72 -21.30 -19.24
C GLN A 907 -5.62 -20.88 -18.06
N ALA A 908 -6.46 -21.79 -17.56
CA ALA A 908 -7.32 -21.52 -16.40
C ALA A 908 -6.49 -21.23 -15.15
N GLU A 909 -5.51 -22.09 -14.85
CA GLU A 909 -4.63 -21.93 -13.69
C GLU A 909 -3.70 -20.73 -13.81
N LEU A 910 -3.14 -20.45 -14.98
CA LEU A 910 -2.35 -19.24 -15.23
C LEU A 910 -3.19 -18.01 -14.89
N THR A 911 -4.41 -17.96 -15.42
CA THR A 911 -5.33 -16.82 -15.23
C THR A 911 -5.73 -16.67 -13.77
N SER A 912 -6.14 -17.75 -13.08
CA SER A 912 -6.51 -17.65 -11.66
C SER A 912 -5.30 -17.35 -10.75
N THR A 913 -4.11 -17.85 -11.06
CA THR A 913 -2.88 -17.54 -10.31
C THR A 913 -2.46 -16.09 -10.48
N TYR A 914 -2.50 -15.58 -11.72
CA TYR A 914 -2.19 -14.20 -12.04
C TYR A 914 -3.22 -13.24 -11.46
N ASP A 915 -4.51 -13.48 -11.69
CA ASP A 915 -5.59 -12.60 -11.21
C ASP A 915 -5.60 -12.56 -9.66
N ASN A 916 -5.48 -13.70 -8.96
CA ASN A 916 -5.35 -13.73 -7.50
C ASN A 916 -4.11 -12.96 -7.01
N LEU A 917 -2.93 -13.19 -7.60
CA LEU A 917 -1.70 -12.51 -7.16
C LEU A 917 -1.72 -11.00 -7.48
N SER A 918 -2.44 -10.57 -8.53
CA SER A 918 -2.58 -9.14 -8.87
C SER A 918 -3.33 -8.34 -7.80
N VAL A 919 -4.26 -8.98 -7.08
CA VAL A 919 -4.99 -8.38 -5.95
C VAL A 919 -4.06 -8.07 -4.76
N TRP A 920 -2.92 -8.76 -4.66
CA TRP A 920 -1.92 -8.56 -3.61
C TRP A 920 -0.72 -7.71 -4.06
N LEU A 921 -0.20 -7.84 -5.28
CA LEU A 921 1.06 -7.20 -5.71
C LEU A 921 0.93 -5.90 -6.52
N TRP A 922 -0.27 -5.39 -6.79
CA TRP A 922 -0.47 -4.13 -7.53
C TRP A 922 -0.67 -2.93 -6.59
N ASN A 923 0.39 -2.66 -5.84
CA ASN A 923 0.57 -1.61 -4.84
C ASN A 923 2.07 -1.48 -4.52
N ASP A 924 2.44 -0.46 -3.75
CA ASP A 924 3.78 -0.21 -3.21
C ASP A 924 3.98 -0.76 -1.77
N GLU A 925 3.14 -1.71 -1.33
CA GLU A 925 3.13 -2.13 0.07
C GLU A 925 4.42 -2.76 0.59
N GLN A 926 4.67 -2.46 1.87
CA GLN A 926 5.77 -2.92 2.70
C GLN A 926 5.41 -4.26 3.36
N TYR A 927 5.58 -5.33 2.60
CA TYR A 927 5.48 -6.70 3.11
C TYR A 927 6.66 -7.01 4.05
N GLU A 928 6.36 -7.50 5.26
CA GLU A 928 7.39 -8.00 6.19
C GLU A 928 7.30 -9.53 6.37
N PHE A 929 8.44 -10.18 6.61
CA PHE A 929 8.56 -11.60 6.95
C PHE A 929 9.18 -11.75 8.34
N ASN A 930 8.46 -12.38 9.27
CA ASN A 930 8.96 -12.75 10.59
C ASN A 930 9.41 -14.24 10.59
N PRO A 931 10.72 -14.54 10.63
CA PRO A 931 11.25 -15.92 10.62
C PRO A 931 10.99 -16.69 11.93
N ASN A 932 10.45 -16.04 12.97
CA ASN A 932 10.06 -16.70 14.22
C ASN A 932 8.63 -17.29 14.13
N VAL A 933 7.88 -16.98 13.07
CA VAL A 933 6.51 -17.44 12.82
C VAL A 933 6.47 -18.31 11.55
N GLN A 934 5.50 -19.21 11.48
CA GLN A 934 5.26 -20.06 10.32
C GLN A 934 5.01 -19.23 9.05
N ASP A 935 5.32 -19.77 7.87
CA ASP A 935 5.07 -19.08 6.59
C ASP A 935 4.37 -19.97 5.55
N GLU A 936 3.19 -20.49 5.89
CA GLU A 936 2.35 -21.22 4.91
C GLU A 936 1.87 -20.33 3.74
N LEU A 937 1.94 -19.00 3.87
CA LEU A 937 1.53 -18.05 2.83
C LEU A 937 2.69 -17.52 1.97
N GLY A 938 3.95 -17.85 2.28
CA GLY A 938 5.10 -17.57 1.44
C GLY A 938 5.56 -16.11 1.41
N PHE A 939 5.41 -15.38 2.51
CA PHE A 939 5.97 -14.03 2.69
C PHE A 939 7.50 -14.01 2.57
N GLU A 940 8.22 -15.04 3.06
CA GLU A 940 9.68 -15.17 2.91
C GLU A 940 10.09 -15.01 1.45
N ARG A 941 9.40 -15.75 0.57
CA ARG A 941 9.64 -15.79 -0.87
C ARG A 941 9.10 -14.56 -1.60
N ALA A 942 8.01 -13.97 -1.12
CA ALA A 942 7.49 -12.72 -1.66
C ALA A 942 8.49 -11.57 -1.41
N VAL A 943 8.92 -11.39 -0.17
CA VAL A 943 9.90 -10.37 0.23
C VAL A 943 11.25 -10.59 -0.46
N GLU A 944 11.73 -11.84 -0.58
CA GLU A 944 12.94 -12.14 -1.38
C GLU A 944 12.81 -11.63 -2.83
N MET A 945 11.67 -11.93 -3.48
CA MET A 945 11.41 -11.55 -4.87
C MET A 945 11.33 -10.03 -5.04
N LEU A 946 10.65 -9.32 -4.13
CA LEU A 946 10.57 -7.86 -4.14
C LEU A 946 11.97 -7.23 -4.01
N ASN A 947 12.76 -7.65 -3.02
CA ASN A 947 14.14 -7.22 -2.84
C ASN A 947 15.02 -7.50 -4.08
N CYS A 948 14.75 -8.56 -4.85
CA CYS A 948 15.48 -8.83 -6.09
C CYS A 948 15.14 -7.90 -7.26
N TYR A 949 13.98 -7.22 -7.24
CA TYR A 949 13.62 -6.19 -8.22
C TYR A 949 13.94 -4.76 -7.75
N THR A 950 13.94 -4.50 -6.43
CA THR A 950 14.34 -3.20 -5.83
C THR A 950 15.81 -3.15 -5.41
N SER A 951 16.64 -4.14 -5.77
CA SER A 951 18.04 -4.26 -5.33
C SER A 951 18.31 -4.20 -3.81
N ASN A 952 17.32 -4.63 -3.02
CA ASN A 952 17.21 -4.65 -1.55
C ASN A 952 16.70 -3.36 -0.85
N GLU A 953 16.22 -2.35 -1.57
CA GLU A 953 15.61 -1.17 -0.90
C GLU A 953 14.31 -1.50 -0.14
N HIS A 954 13.56 -2.54 -0.58
CA HIS A 954 12.30 -2.99 0.02
C HIS A 954 12.44 -3.53 1.46
N GLN A 955 13.59 -4.12 1.82
CA GLN A 955 13.87 -4.65 3.16
C GLN A 955 12.83 -5.73 3.59
N GLY A 956 11.97 -5.46 4.57
CA GLY A 956 10.89 -6.40 4.95
C GLY A 956 11.32 -7.69 5.67
N GLY A 957 12.51 -7.77 6.27
CA GLY A 957 12.93 -8.94 7.06
C GLY A 957 13.49 -10.12 6.26
N ASN A 958 13.56 -10.03 4.92
CA ASN A 958 14.38 -10.90 4.08
C ASN A 958 15.25 -10.06 3.12
N VAL A 959 16.14 -10.70 2.36
CA VAL A 959 17.00 -10.06 1.35
C VAL A 959 16.99 -10.88 0.06
N CYS A 960 17.37 -10.27 -1.07
CA CYS A 960 17.44 -10.97 -2.35
C CYS A 960 18.47 -12.10 -2.33
N GLY A 961 18.03 -13.35 -2.51
CA GLY A 961 18.91 -14.51 -2.63
C GLY A 961 19.78 -14.46 -3.88
N GLN A 962 21.08 -14.77 -3.75
CA GLN A 962 22.02 -14.73 -4.87
C GLN A 962 21.58 -15.64 -6.03
N GLU A 963 21.11 -16.85 -5.74
CA GLU A 963 20.63 -17.78 -6.78
C GLU A 963 19.39 -17.24 -7.52
N THR A 964 18.45 -16.61 -6.80
CA THR A 964 17.28 -15.94 -7.39
C THR A 964 17.72 -14.78 -8.29
N ARG A 965 18.65 -13.92 -7.83
CA ARG A 965 19.19 -12.81 -8.65
C ARG A 965 19.87 -13.33 -9.92
N GLU A 966 20.73 -14.34 -9.79
CA GLU A 966 21.42 -14.96 -10.93
C GLU A 966 20.43 -15.63 -11.90
N GLN A 967 19.35 -16.24 -11.41
CA GLN A 967 18.29 -16.82 -12.22
C GLN A 967 17.50 -15.76 -13.00
N LEU A 968 17.05 -14.68 -12.34
CA LEU A 968 16.32 -13.57 -12.98
C LEU A 968 17.19 -12.87 -14.05
N ALA A 969 18.48 -12.65 -13.77
CA ALA A 969 19.40 -12.05 -14.73
C ALA A 969 19.68 -12.98 -15.92
N LYS A 970 19.96 -14.27 -15.66
CA LYS A 970 20.22 -15.30 -16.70
C LYS A 970 19.11 -15.41 -17.73
N TRP A 971 17.86 -15.24 -17.31
CA TRP A 971 16.68 -15.32 -18.19
C TRP A 971 16.13 -13.95 -18.61
N SER A 972 16.89 -12.87 -18.36
CA SER A 972 16.58 -11.49 -18.79
C SER A 972 15.24 -10.97 -18.26
N MET A 973 14.93 -11.29 -17.00
CA MET A 973 13.83 -10.70 -16.24
C MET A 973 14.29 -9.43 -15.50
N ILE A 974 15.58 -9.36 -15.15
CA ILE A 974 16.32 -8.15 -14.79
C ILE A 974 17.55 -7.97 -15.70
N THR A 975 18.12 -6.78 -15.72
CA THR A 975 19.39 -6.44 -16.40
C THR A 975 20.61 -6.72 -15.51
N GLU A 976 21.83 -6.57 -16.06
CA GLU A 976 23.06 -6.57 -15.27
C GLU A 976 23.11 -5.41 -14.24
N SER A 977 22.43 -4.29 -14.52
CA SER A 977 22.25 -3.17 -13.59
C SER A 977 21.21 -3.44 -12.49
N GLY A 978 20.47 -4.55 -12.54
CA GLY A 978 19.38 -4.88 -11.61
C GLY A 978 18.02 -4.28 -11.97
N GLU A 979 17.93 -3.51 -13.06
CA GLU A 979 16.69 -2.93 -13.54
C GLU A 979 15.77 -4.03 -14.10
N LEU A 980 14.46 -3.94 -13.84
CA LEU A 980 13.46 -4.84 -14.43
C LEU A 980 13.53 -4.75 -15.96
N ASN A 981 13.59 -5.91 -16.63
CA ASN A 981 13.65 -6.01 -18.08
C ASN A 981 12.28 -6.48 -18.65
N PRO A 982 11.48 -5.58 -19.27
CA PRO A 982 10.18 -5.94 -19.85
C PRO A 982 10.26 -6.98 -20.98
N SER A 983 11.43 -7.16 -21.59
CA SER A 983 11.70 -8.13 -22.65
C SER A 983 10.69 -8.06 -23.81
N TYR A 984 10.40 -6.87 -24.32
CA TYR A 984 9.32 -6.66 -25.30
C TYR A 984 9.50 -7.51 -26.59
N PRO A 985 8.41 -8.07 -27.17
CA PRO A 985 7.01 -7.94 -26.72
C PRO A 985 6.70 -8.73 -25.45
N LEU A 986 5.90 -8.11 -24.60
CA LEU A 986 5.37 -8.65 -23.36
C LEU A 986 4.05 -9.37 -23.68
N ASN A 987 4.12 -10.67 -23.93
CA ASN A 987 2.94 -11.52 -23.96
C ASN A 987 2.66 -12.01 -22.53
N TRP A 988 1.55 -11.61 -21.92
CA TRP A 988 1.22 -12.03 -20.54
C TRP A 988 1.04 -13.55 -20.40
N MET A 989 0.66 -14.24 -21.49
CA MET A 989 0.53 -15.71 -21.53
C MET A 989 1.88 -16.46 -21.65
N GLU A 990 2.99 -15.71 -21.69
CA GLU A 990 4.36 -16.23 -21.71
C GLU A 990 5.23 -15.61 -20.60
N LYS A 991 4.92 -14.37 -20.19
CA LYS A 991 5.70 -13.54 -19.26
C LYS A 991 4.85 -12.95 -18.12
N PRO A 992 4.09 -13.78 -17.38
CA PRO A 992 3.14 -13.30 -16.38
C PRO A 992 3.80 -12.60 -15.17
N LEU A 993 4.98 -13.02 -14.73
CA LEU A 993 5.66 -12.43 -13.57
C LEU A 993 6.35 -11.11 -13.93
N THR A 994 7.02 -11.03 -15.08
CA THR A 994 7.50 -9.72 -15.58
C THR A 994 6.34 -8.76 -15.84
N ARG A 995 5.17 -9.24 -16.33
CA ARG A 995 3.95 -8.43 -16.47
C ARG A 995 3.32 -8.01 -15.13
N MET A 996 3.51 -8.80 -14.07
CA MET A 996 3.10 -8.48 -12.71
C MET A 996 3.97 -7.37 -12.12
N MET A 997 5.30 -7.56 -12.15
CA MET A 997 6.27 -6.62 -11.59
C MET A 997 6.37 -5.30 -12.37
N LEU A 998 6.20 -5.32 -13.69
CA LEU A 998 6.02 -4.11 -14.51
C LEU A 998 4.64 -3.43 -14.28
N GLY A 999 3.70 -4.15 -13.67
CA GLY A 999 2.52 -3.54 -13.06
C GLY A 999 2.94 -2.77 -11.82
N ARG A 1000 3.52 -3.47 -10.82
CA ARG A 1000 3.94 -2.90 -9.53
C ARG A 1000 4.85 -1.65 -9.69
N SER A 1001 5.77 -1.64 -10.65
CA SER A 1001 6.66 -0.51 -10.94
C SER A 1001 5.98 0.80 -11.40
N TYR A 1002 4.65 0.81 -11.55
CA TYR A 1002 3.89 2.05 -11.75
C TYR A 1002 3.69 2.85 -10.45
N TRP A 1003 3.63 2.13 -9.31
CA TRP A 1003 3.49 2.65 -7.96
C TRP A 1003 4.86 2.68 -7.28
N ASP A 1004 5.43 1.48 -7.09
CA ASP A 1004 6.74 1.21 -6.51
C ASP A 1004 7.84 1.77 -7.42
N LEU A 1005 8.40 2.93 -7.06
CA LEU A 1005 9.42 3.61 -7.85
C LEU A 1005 10.84 3.05 -7.63
N ASP A 1006 11.02 2.15 -6.66
CA ASP A 1006 12.30 1.51 -6.38
C ASP A 1006 12.56 0.34 -7.35
N ILE A 1007 11.49 -0.21 -7.94
CA ILE A 1007 11.58 -1.07 -9.14
C ILE A 1007 11.91 -0.20 -10.38
N SER A 1008 13.19 0.12 -10.57
CA SER A 1008 13.67 0.74 -11.81
C SER A 1008 13.47 -0.20 -13.01
N VAL A 1009 13.04 0.34 -14.14
CA VAL A 1009 12.69 -0.41 -15.36
C VAL A 1009 13.58 -0.02 -16.54
N ASP A 1010 14.08 -1.00 -17.30
CA ASP A 1010 14.77 -0.76 -18.57
C ASP A 1010 13.84 -0.16 -19.63
N THR A 1011 13.95 1.15 -19.82
CA THR A 1011 13.23 1.94 -20.84
C THR A 1011 14.00 2.11 -22.14
N THR A 1012 15.19 1.51 -22.29
CA THR A 1012 16.05 1.74 -23.47
C THR A 1012 15.41 1.31 -24.78
N SER A 1013 14.59 0.25 -24.74
CA SER A 1013 13.88 -0.30 -25.92
C SER A 1013 12.51 0.35 -26.16
N TYR A 1014 11.80 0.75 -25.10
CA TYR A 1014 10.58 1.55 -25.16
C TYR A 1014 10.34 2.25 -23.80
N PRO A 1015 9.97 3.55 -23.78
CA PRO A 1015 9.79 4.44 -24.94
C PRO A 1015 11.11 4.80 -25.64
N GLY A 1016 12.25 4.57 -24.98
CA GLY A 1016 13.57 5.07 -25.36
C GLY A 1016 14.06 6.03 -24.29
N ARG A 1017 15.15 5.66 -23.59
CA ARG A 1017 15.75 6.44 -22.51
C ARG A 1017 16.60 7.59 -23.08
N PRO A 1018 16.26 8.87 -22.82
CA PRO A 1018 17.08 10.00 -23.27
C PRO A 1018 18.48 10.01 -22.66
N SER A 1019 19.45 10.59 -23.36
CA SER A 1019 20.84 10.72 -22.88
C SER A 1019 21.15 12.07 -22.22
N GLN A 1020 20.30 13.08 -22.41
CA GLN A 1020 20.41 14.39 -21.77
C GLN A 1020 19.70 14.43 -20.40
N SER A 1021 20.29 15.17 -19.46
CA SER A 1021 19.66 15.55 -18.19
C SER A 1021 18.56 16.61 -18.42
N GLY A 1022 17.59 16.65 -17.51
CA GLY A 1022 16.58 17.69 -17.46
C GLY A 1022 17.11 19.14 -17.50
N SER A 1023 16.26 20.06 -17.96
CA SER A 1023 16.58 21.47 -18.20
C SER A 1023 15.40 22.39 -17.83
N ALA A 1024 15.60 23.70 -17.88
CA ALA A 1024 14.54 24.68 -17.67
C ALA A 1024 13.75 25.00 -18.95
N ALA A 1025 12.42 25.11 -18.84
CA ALA A 1025 11.53 25.54 -19.93
C ALA A 1025 10.29 26.29 -19.41
N ASN A 1026 9.83 27.28 -20.17
CA ASN A 1026 8.67 28.10 -19.82
C ASN A 1026 7.65 27.99 -20.96
N ILE A 1027 6.40 27.67 -20.63
CA ILE A 1027 5.35 27.34 -21.59
C ILE A 1027 4.15 28.26 -21.38
N ALA A 1028 3.71 28.90 -22.46
CA ALA A 1028 2.51 29.71 -22.49
C ALA A 1028 1.29 28.82 -22.78
N ILE A 1029 0.26 28.92 -21.93
CA ILE A 1029 -0.97 28.13 -21.96
C ILE A 1029 -2.17 29.08 -21.94
N HIS A 1030 -3.18 28.81 -22.76
CA HIS A 1030 -4.45 29.55 -22.73
C HIS A 1030 -5.33 29.02 -21.61
N THR A 1031 -6.02 29.91 -20.91
CA THR A 1031 -6.92 29.55 -19.78
C THR A 1031 -8.40 29.77 -20.11
N ASP A 1032 -8.72 30.37 -21.26
CA ASP A 1032 -10.10 30.47 -21.73
C ASP A 1032 -10.55 29.18 -22.45
N ASN A 1033 -11.69 28.62 -22.02
CA ASN A 1033 -12.31 27.44 -22.66
C ASN A 1033 -13.00 27.78 -24.00
N LYS A 1034 -12.42 28.69 -24.80
CA LYS A 1034 -12.94 29.11 -26.12
C LYS A 1034 -11.86 29.11 -27.20
N THR A 1035 -10.59 29.09 -26.83
CA THR A 1035 -9.44 29.09 -27.75
C THR A 1035 -8.81 27.70 -27.96
N VAL A 1036 -9.07 26.74 -27.08
CA VAL A 1036 -8.49 25.39 -27.17
C VAL A 1036 -9.23 24.52 -28.19
N ILE A 1037 -8.61 24.31 -29.35
CA ILE A 1037 -9.05 23.33 -30.36
C ILE A 1037 -8.28 22.02 -30.16
N GLY A 1038 -8.96 20.87 -30.21
CA GLY A 1038 -8.28 19.58 -30.51
C GLY A 1038 -8.23 18.49 -29.44
N THR A 1039 -8.79 18.68 -28.24
CA THR A 1039 -8.92 17.60 -27.23
C THR A 1039 -10.25 17.67 -26.48
N ALA A 1040 -10.81 16.51 -26.11
CA ALA A 1040 -11.88 16.44 -25.13
C ALA A 1040 -11.29 16.81 -23.75
N GLY A 1041 -11.76 17.91 -23.16
CA GLY A 1041 -11.32 18.41 -21.85
C GLY A 1041 -10.63 19.78 -21.87
N SER A 1042 -9.99 20.17 -22.98
CA SER A 1042 -9.07 21.33 -23.10
C SER A 1042 -7.62 21.08 -22.65
N MET A 1043 -7.17 19.81 -22.63
CA MET A 1043 -5.76 19.46 -22.47
C MET A 1043 -4.90 20.09 -23.58
N GLN A 1044 -3.89 20.87 -23.19
CA GLN A 1044 -2.92 21.51 -24.07
C GLN A 1044 -1.56 20.84 -23.92
N SER A 1045 -0.88 20.56 -25.04
CA SER A 1045 0.49 20.08 -25.00
C SER A 1045 1.49 21.19 -24.71
N THR A 1046 2.55 20.81 -24.00
CA THR A 1046 3.71 21.67 -23.72
C THR A 1046 4.87 21.49 -24.70
N GLY A 1047 4.88 20.39 -25.47
CA GLY A 1047 6.09 19.95 -26.17
C GLY A 1047 7.27 19.62 -25.25
N LEU A 1048 7.03 19.32 -23.97
CA LEU A 1048 8.04 18.91 -22.99
C LEU A 1048 7.96 17.41 -22.68
N TRP A 1049 9.07 16.87 -22.16
CA TRP A 1049 9.22 15.47 -21.78
C TRP A 1049 9.80 15.36 -20.36
N ALA A 1050 9.12 14.63 -19.48
CA ALA A 1050 9.61 14.21 -18.18
C ALA A 1050 10.53 12.98 -18.35
N PRO A 1051 11.79 12.99 -17.89
CA PRO A 1051 12.66 11.82 -17.92
C PRO A 1051 12.21 10.75 -16.91
N GLN A 1052 12.63 9.50 -17.11
CA GLN A 1052 12.39 8.41 -16.16
C GLN A 1052 13.08 8.68 -14.82
N LEU A 1053 12.33 8.55 -13.71
CA LEU A 1053 12.76 8.61 -12.30
C LEU A 1053 13.58 9.86 -11.88
N GLN A 1054 13.81 10.80 -12.78
CA GLN A 1054 14.31 12.14 -12.48
C GLN A 1054 13.16 13.00 -11.96
N GLU A 1055 13.50 13.93 -11.08
CA GLU A 1055 12.55 14.89 -10.54
C GLU A 1055 12.24 15.98 -11.57
N VAL A 1056 10.95 16.27 -11.74
CA VAL A 1056 10.43 17.37 -12.54
C VAL A 1056 9.66 18.28 -11.60
N THR A 1057 10.02 19.57 -11.58
CA THR A 1057 9.25 20.59 -10.85
C THR A 1057 8.52 21.50 -11.85
N ILE A 1058 7.29 21.88 -11.52
CA ILE A 1058 6.51 22.91 -12.20
C ILE A 1058 6.18 24.04 -11.22
N SER A 1059 6.21 25.30 -11.68
CA SER A 1059 5.84 26.49 -10.89
C SER A 1059 5.27 27.65 -11.72
N GLY A 1060 4.43 28.47 -11.09
CA GLY A 1060 3.65 29.53 -11.73
C GLY A 1060 2.55 29.04 -12.69
N GLY A 1061 1.79 29.97 -13.27
CA GLY A 1061 0.64 29.68 -14.12
C GLY A 1061 -0.69 29.94 -13.39
N VAL A 1062 -1.55 28.93 -13.35
CA VAL A 1062 -2.78 28.81 -12.55
C VAL A 1062 -2.92 27.35 -12.11
N LYS A 1063 -3.94 27.01 -11.32
CA LYS A 1063 -4.36 25.62 -11.08
C LYS A 1063 -4.60 24.89 -12.43
N ALA A 1064 -3.76 23.92 -12.77
CA ALA A 1064 -3.86 23.19 -14.04
C ALA A 1064 -3.26 21.77 -14.04
N SER A 1065 -4.09 20.74 -14.30
CA SER A 1065 -3.76 19.32 -14.18
C SER A 1065 -2.57 18.89 -15.04
N ILE A 1066 -1.58 18.23 -14.41
CA ILE A 1066 -0.28 17.91 -15.01
C ILE A 1066 -0.19 16.43 -15.38
N ASN A 1067 -0.09 16.19 -16.67
CA ASN A 1067 -0.37 14.90 -17.29
C ASN A 1067 0.82 14.36 -18.06
N VAL A 1068 1.39 13.24 -17.61
CA VAL A 1068 2.60 12.66 -18.20
C VAL A 1068 2.25 11.36 -18.91
N ALA A 1069 2.30 11.36 -20.25
CA ALA A 1069 1.79 10.27 -21.09
C ALA A 1069 2.80 9.75 -22.12
N LEU A 1070 2.72 8.44 -22.42
CA LEU A 1070 3.41 7.79 -23.54
C LEU A 1070 2.54 7.69 -24.83
N VAL A 1071 1.26 8.09 -24.72
CA VAL A 1071 0.25 8.22 -25.79
C VAL A 1071 0.07 6.98 -26.69
N ASP A 1072 -0.80 6.07 -26.27
CA ASP A 1072 -1.65 5.24 -27.13
C ASP A 1072 -2.69 4.48 -26.26
N ASP A 1073 -3.98 4.58 -26.59
CA ASP A 1073 -5.07 3.93 -25.83
C ASP A 1073 -5.78 2.84 -26.66
N LEU A 1074 -5.65 1.58 -26.23
CA LEU A 1074 -6.30 0.41 -26.84
C LEU A 1074 -6.60 -0.66 -25.77
N THR A 1075 -7.75 -0.52 -25.12
CA THR A 1075 -8.21 -1.25 -23.92
C THR A 1075 -8.74 -2.69 -24.17
N GLY A 1076 -8.00 -3.54 -24.88
CA GLY A 1076 -8.43 -4.92 -25.21
C GLY A 1076 -7.51 -6.05 -24.73
N ARG A 1077 -7.79 -6.64 -23.55
CA ARG A 1077 -6.97 -7.71 -22.91
C ARG A 1077 -6.66 -8.86 -23.89
N ALA A 1078 -7.68 -9.38 -24.57
CA ALA A 1078 -7.54 -10.56 -25.44
C ALA A 1078 -6.71 -10.34 -26.72
N ASN A 1079 -6.77 -9.15 -27.33
CA ASN A 1079 -6.14 -8.88 -28.63
C ASN A 1079 -4.81 -8.10 -28.52
N HIS A 1080 -4.61 -7.34 -27.44
CA HIS A 1080 -3.49 -6.41 -27.32
C HIS A 1080 -2.33 -6.95 -26.46
N GLU A 1081 -2.63 -7.66 -25.36
CA GLU A 1081 -1.60 -8.19 -24.44
C GLU A 1081 -0.85 -9.43 -24.97
N LEU A 1082 -1.08 -9.86 -26.21
CA LEU A 1082 -0.31 -10.92 -26.88
C LEU A 1082 0.96 -10.40 -27.58
N SER A 1083 1.08 -9.08 -27.80
CA SER A 1083 2.27 -8.49 -28.42
C SER A 1083 2.56 -7.07 -27.92
N LEU A 1084 2.25 -6.81 -26.64
CA LEU A 1084 2.40 -5.49 -26.03
C LEU A 1084 3.88 -5.05 -26.04
N LYS A 1085 4.19 -3.89 -26.62
CA LYS A 1085 5.55 -3.34 -26.70
C LYS A 1085 5.75 -2.12 -25.79
N ARG A 1086 4.94 -2.03 -24.73
CA ARG A 1086 4.89 -0.93 -23.77
C ARG A 1086 4.49 -1.42 -22.38
N PRO A 1087 4.65 -0.61 -21.31
CA PRO A 1087 4.10 -0.91 -20.00
C PRO A 1087 2.56 -0.97 -20.03
N PRO A 1088 1.92 -1.66 -19.06
CA PRO A 1088 0.47 -1.84 -19.03
C PRO A 1088 -0.29 -0.57 -18.59
N ARG A 1089 0.35 0.32 -17.82
CA ARG A 1089 -0.12 1.67 -17.48
C ARG A 1089 0.81 2.68 -18.15
N VAL A 1090 0.26 3.64 -18.89
CA VAL A 1090 1.01 4.47 -19.87
C VAL A 1090 0.87 5.99 -19.66
N GLN A 1091 0.13 6.39 -18.64
CA GLN A 1091 -0.07 7.79 -18.25
C GLN A 1091 -0.15 7.87 -16.72
N LYS A 1092 0.51 8.87 -16.12
CA LYS A 1092 0.44 9.21 -14.69
C LYS A 1092 0.17 10.71 -14.58
N THR A 1093 -0.58 11.10 -13.57
CA THR A 1093 -1.14 12.45 -13.44
C THR A 1093 -0.95 12.99 -12.04
N PHE A 1094 -0.78 14.31 -11.94
CA PHE A 1094 -0.44 15.02 -10.72
C PHE A 1094 -1.27 16.31 -10.62
N GLN A 1095 -1.73 16.59 -9.40
CA GLN A 1095 -2.52 17.76 -9.07
C GLN A 1095 -1.59 18.94 -8.76
N TYR A 1096 -1.84 20.10 -9.37
CA TYR A 1096 -1.04 21.31 -9.26
C TYR A 1096 -1.90 22.52 -8.91
N ASP A 1097 -1.69 23.06 -7.71
CA ASP A 1097 -2.48 24.17 -7.15
C ASP A 1097 -2.19 25.55 -7.75
N GLY A 1098 -1.18 25.68 -8.62
CA GLY A 1098 -0.69 26.95 -9.17
C GLY A 1098 0.58 27.51 -8.50
N SER A 1099 1.08 26.86 -7.45
CA SER A 1099 2.27 27.29 -6.69
C SER A 1099 3.56 26.57 -7.14
N SER A 1100 3.80 25.36 -6.64
CA SER A 1100 4.91 24.47 -6.99
C SER A 1100 4.53 23.00 -6.81
N LEU A 1101 4.94 22.14 -7.74
CA LEU A 1101 4.78 20.68 -7.64
C LEU A 1101 6.05 19.99 -8.16
N SER A 1102 6.66 19.12 -7.35
CA SER A 1102 7.70 18.19 -7.77
C SER A 1102 7.16 16.77 -7.90
N PHE A 1103 7.53 16.05 -8.96
CA PHE A 1103 7.13 14.65 -9.18
C PHE A 1103 8.19 13.82 -9.91
N LYS A 1104 8.04 12.49 -9.85
CA LYS A 1104 8.82 11.50 -10.60
C LYS A 1104 7.87 10.57 -11.36
N VAL A 1105 8.32 10.03 -12.49
CA VAL A 1105 7.55 9.09 -13.32
C VAL A 1105 8.34 7.82 -13.67
N PRO A 1106 7.71 6.64 -13.66
CA PRO A 1106 8.40 5.35 -13.73
C PRO A 1106 9.00 5.04 -15.12
N TYR A 1107 8.51 5.68 -16.18
CA TYR A 1107 8.93 5.40 -17.57
C TYR A 1107 9.36 6.65 -18.37
N GLY A 1108 9.19 7.85 -17.81
CA GLY A 1108 9.18 9.11 -18.55
C GLY A 1108 7.88 9.33 -19.35
N GLY A 1109 7.74 10.48 -20.01
CA GLY A 1109 6.60 10.76 -20.90
C GLY A 1109 6.47 12.22 -21.34
N LEU A 1110 5.61 12.48 -22.32
CA LEU A 1110 5.23 13.83 -22.78
C LEU A 1110 4.32 14.51 -21.75
N ILE A 1111 4.52 15.81 -21.52
CA ILE A 1111 3.77 16.60 -20.53
C ILE A 1111 2.64 17.39 -21.20
N TYR A 1112 1.44 17.25 -20.68
CA TYR A 1112 0.23 18.00 -21.04
C TYR A 1112 -0.29 18.75 -19.81
N ILE A 1113 -0.94 19.90 -20.03
CA ILE A 1113 -1.50 20.78 -19.01
C ILE A 1113 -2.98 21.01 -19.31
N GLN A 1114 -3.85 20.91 -18.31
CA GLN A 1114 -5.27 21.25 -18.45
C GLN A 1114 -5.71 22.26 -17.38
N PRO A 1115 -5.76 23.58 -17.71
CA PRO A 1115 -6.18 24.61 -16.78
C PRO A 1115 -7.62 24.43 -16.27
N LEU A 1116 -7.81 24.73 -14.99
CA LEU A 1116 -9.12 24.75 -14.34
C LEU A 1116 -9.64 26.13 -14.02
N GLU A 1117 -8.74 27.11 -13.92
CA GLU A 1117 -9.06 28.49 -13.59
C GLU A 1117 -8.77 29.41 -14.77
N VAL A 1118 -9.69 30.34 -15.04
CA VAL A 1118 -9.62 31.27 -16.16
C VAL A 1118 -8.98 32.58 -15.71
N ASP A 1119 -7.79 32.90 -16.22
CA ASP A 1119 -7.12 34.16 -15.91
C ASP A 1119 -7.68 35.33 -16.75
N SER A 1120 -7.76 36.51 -16.12
CA SER A 1120 -8.02 37.80 -16.77
C SER A 1120 -7.17 38.12 -18.00
N ARG A 1121 -5.99 37.49 -18.13
CA ARG A 1121 -5.01 37.63 -19.21
C ARG A 1121 -5.23 36.66 -20.38
N ASP A 1122 -6.11 35.67 -20.22
CA ASP A 1122 -6.20 34.42 -21.00
C ASP A 1122 -4.90 33.60 -20.98
N VAL A 1123 -3.79 34.14 -21.49
CA VAL A 1123 -2.50 33.43 -21.53
C VAL A 1123 -1.73 33.58 -20.23
N VAL A 1124 -1.35 32.45 -19.62
CA VAL A 1124 -0.44 32.37 -18.46
C VAL A 1124 0.79 31.52 -18.77
N THR A 1125 1.84 31.65 -17.95
CA THR A 1125 3.12 30.95 -18.17
C THR A 1125 3.42 29.99 -17.03
N PHE A 1126 3.53 28.71 -17.36
CA PHE A 1126 4.03 27.65 -16.47
C PHE A 1126 5.54 27.50 -16.69
N ASN A 1127 6.30 27.30 -15.62
CA ASN A 1127 7.75 27.16 -15.65
C ASN A 1127 8.11 25.76 -15.16
N PHE A 1128 9.02 25.08 -15.85
CA PHE A 1128 9.43 23.72 -15.56
C PHE A 1128 10.95 23.63 -15.36
N THR A 1129 11.37 22.76 -14.45
CA THR A 1129 12.75 22.23 -14.33
C THR A 1129 12.72 20.71 -14.48
N GLY A 1130 13.88 20.07 -14.67
CA GLY A 1130 13.96 18.61 -14.86
C GLY A 1130 13.48 18.12 -16.24
N VAL A 1131 13.02 19.00 -17.13
CA VAL A 1131 12.36 18.62 -18.40
C VAL A 1131 13.28 18.69 -19.63
N LEU A 1132 13.01 17.82 -20.60
CA LEU A 1132 13.57 17.90 -21.96
C LEU A 1132 12.55 18.53 -22.91
N ARG A 1133 13.02 19.19 -23.98
CA ARG A 1133 12.15 19.67 -25.07
C ARG A 1133 11.94 18.55 -26.08
N ALA A 1134 10.69 18.10 -26.23
CA ALA A 1134 10.28 17.21 -27.31
C ALA A 1134 10.19 17.97 -28.64
N SER A 1135 10.22 17.25 -29.76
CA SER A 1135 10.05 17.84 -31.09
C SER A 1135 8.60 18.31 -31.25
N TRP A 1136 8.34 19.60 -31.44
CA TRP A 1136 6.97 20.15 -31.39
C TRP A 1136 6.66 21.10 -32.55
N TRP A 1137 5.69 20.73 -33.39
CA TRP A 1137 5.18 21.54 -34.50
C TRP A 1137 3.85 22.20 -34.12
N LYS A 1138 3.72 23.51 -34.34
CA LYS A 1138 2.49 24.29 -34.12
C LYS A 1138 2.52 25.56 -34.97
N ASN A 1139 1.34 26.11 -35.32
CA ASN A 1139 1.20 27.35 -36.09
C ASN A 1139 2.01 27.39 -37.41
N GLY A 1140 2.16 26.25 -38.09
CA GLY A 1140 2.90 26.14 -39.35
C GLY A 1140 4.42 26.15 -39.21
N SER A 1141 4.97 25.87 -38.02
CA SER A 1141 6.42 25.80 -37.79
C SER A 1141 6.82 24.85 -36.66
N TRP A 1142 8.09 24.42 -36.62
CA TRP A 1142 8.67 23.77 -35.45
C TRP A 1142 8.92 24.83 -34.37
N LEU A 1143 8.14 24.82 -33.28
CA LEU A 1143 8.37 25.67 -32.11
C LEU A 1143 9.55 25.13 -31.28
N ASN A 1144 9.55 23.83 -31.02
CA ASN A 1144 10.75 23.11 -30.59
C ASN A 1144 11.37 22.42 -31.82
N PRO A 1145 12.67 22.61 -32.11
CA PRO A 1145 13.33 21.92 -33.22
C PRO A 1145 13.35 20.41 -32.98
N ILE A 1146 13.50 19.62 -34.06
CA ILE A 1146 13.50 18.16 -33.97
C ILE A 1146 14.66 17.69 -33.07
N ASN A 1147 14.31 17.08 -31.93
CA ASN A 1147 15.22 16.55 -30.92
C ASN A 1147 15.11 15.02 -30.90
N THR A 1148 16.07 14.33 -31.50
CA THR A 1148 16.10 12.86 -31.61
C THR A 1148 16.49 12.13 -30.32
N ASP A 1149 16.82 12.85 -29.25
CA ASP A 1149 17.10 12.27 -27.92
C ASP A 1149 15.81 12.08 -27.10
N VAL A 1150 14.72 12.79 -27.45
CA VAL A 1150 13.38 12.53 -26.93
C VAL A 1150 12.66 11.59 -27.91
N PRO A 1151 12.10 10.45 -27.46
CA PRO A 1151 11.63 9.39 -28.37
C PRO A 1151 10.37 9.76 -29.14
N LEU A 1152 9.54 10.67 -28.60
CA LEU A 1152 8.29 11.12 -29.21
C LEU A 1152 8.37 12.58 -29.69
N ALA A 1153 7.67 12.83 -30.79
CA ALA A 1153 7.42 14.12 -31.40
C ALA A 1153 5.91 14.35 -31.47
N GLU A 1154 5.51 15.62 -31.51
CA GLU A 1154 4.10 15.99 -31.57
C GLU A 1154 3.87 17.09 -32.62
N ILE A 1155 2.75 16.96 -33.33
CA ILE A 1155 2.28 17.87 -34.36
C ILE A 1155 0.90 18.38 -33.95
N ASP A 1156 0.82 19.64 -33.55
CA ASP A 1156 -0.42 20.41 -33.46
C ASP A 1156 -0.76 20.95 -34.85
N SER A 1157 -1.84 20.44 -35.43
CA SER A 1157 -2.32 20.84 -36.76
C SER A 1157 -3.23 22.07 -36.73
N GLY A 1158 -3.68 22.52 -35.54
CA GLY A 1158 -4.79 23.44 -35.34
C GLY A 1158 -6.19 22.78 -35.39
N HIS A 1159 -6.26 21.48 -35.69
CA HIS A 1159 -7.47 20.66 -35.58
C HIS A 1159 -7.21 19.35 -34.80
N PHE A 1160 -6.02 18.76 -34.93
CA PHE A 1160 -5.60 17.52 -34.27
C PHE A 1160 -4.30 17.74 -33.50
N ILE A 1161 -4.13 17.05 -32.37
CA ILE A 1161 -2.83 16.77 -31.79
C ILE A 1161 -2.41 15.36 -32.24
N TYR A 1162 -1.28 15.25 -32.95
CA TYR A 1162 -0.76 13.99 -33.46
C TYR A 1162 0.62 13.67 -32.86
N THR A 1163 0.65 12.71 -31.95
CA THR A 1163 1.88 12.19 -31.32
C THR A 1163 2.45 11.03 -32.13
N THR A 1164 3.77 11.02 -32.34
CA THR A 1164 4.43 10.01 -33.16
C THR A 1164 5.91 9.84 -32.76
N PRO A 1165 6.53 8.66 -32.93
CA PRO A 1165 7.98 8.51 -32.75
C PRO A 1165 8.80 9.53 -33.55
N THR A 1166 9.77 10.21 -32.93
CA THR A 1166 10.52 11.33 -33.51
C THR A 1166 11.19 11.00 -34.86
N ASN A 1167 11.56 9.74 -35.07
CA ASN A 1167 12.15 9.30 -36.34
C ASN A 1167 11.19 9.45 -37.54
N ASN A 1168 9.87 9.46 -37.34
CA ASN A 1168 8.87 9.60 -38.40
C ASN A 1168 8.82 11.03 -38.97
N VAL A 1169 9.12 12.05 -38.17
CA VAL A 1169 9.04 13.46 -38.62
C VAL A 1169 10.29 13.93 -39.37
N LEU A 1170 11.40 13.19 -39.29
CA LEU A 1170 12.70 13.54 -39.90
C LEU A 1170 12.67 13.68 -41.44
N ASN A 1171 11.77 12.97 -42.12
CA ASN A 1171 11.69 12.94 -43.59
C ASN A 1171 10.27 13.24 -44.11
N THR A 1172 9.38 13.75 -43.26
CA THR A 1172 7.98 14.00 -43.57
C THR A 1172 7.74 15.46 -43.91
N ASP A 1173 6.95 15.73 -44.95
CA ASP A 1173 6.46 17.06 -45.28
C ASP A 1173 5.34 17.44 -44.31
N VAL A 1174 5.73 17.87 -43.09
CA VAL A 1174 4.79 18.21 -42.00
C VAL A 1174 3.80 19.32 -42.39
N PRO A 1175 4.18 20.41 -43.10
CA PRO A 1175 3.21 21.35 -43.66
C PRO A 1175 2.12 20.66 -44.48
N LYS A 1176 2.52 19.82 -45.46
CA LYS A 1176 1.56 19.11 -46.31
C LYS A 1176 0.70 18.12 -45.53
N PHE A 1177 1.27 17.40 -44.56
CA PHE A 1177 0.54 16.49 -43.69
C PHE A 1177 -0.52 17.22 -42.86
N VAL A 1178 -0.17 18.38 -42.28
CA VAL A 1178 -1.10 19.25 -41.56
C VAL A 1178 -2.20 19.79 -42.48
N ASP A 1179 -1.86 20.25 -43.69
CA ASP A 1179 -2.85 20.72 -44.67
C ASP A 1179 -3.84 19.61 -45.09
N GLU A 1180 -3.35 18.39 -45.35
CA GLU A 1180 -4.19 17.23 -45.72
C GLU A 1180 -5.06 16.74 -44.56
N LEU A 1181 -4.53 16.73 -43.34
CA LEU A 1181 -5.25 16.33 -42.12
C LEU A 1181 -6.32 17.37 -41.74
N ASN A 1182 -6.01 18.66 -41.87
CA ASN A 1182 -6.97 19.75 -41.66
C ASN A 1182 -8.07 19.73 -42.73
N ALA A 1183 -7.74 19.47 -44.00
CA ALA A 1183 -8.73 19.30 -45.06
C ALA A 1183 -9.68 18.13 -44.75
N PHE A 1184 -9.18 17.03 -44.18
CA PHE A 1184 -10.00 15.91 -43.71
C PHE A 1184 -10.96 16.32 -42.58
N ALA A 1185 -10.52 17.02 -41.53
CA ALA A 1185 -11.43 17.51 -40.48
C ALA A 1185 -12.53 18.45 -41.00
N ASN A 1186 -12.16 19.39 -41.88
CA ASN A 1186 -13.15 20.31 -42.45
C ASN A 1186 -14.19 19.54 -43.30
N HIS A 1187 -13.76 18.55 -44.10
CA HIS A 1187 -14.68 17.70 -44.86
C HIS A 1187 -15.51 16.72 -43.99
N ALA A 1188 -15.02 16.32 -42.82
CA ALA A 1188 -15.80 15.54 -41.85
C ALA A 1188 -16.88 16.41 -41.18
N SER A 1189 -16.55 17.66 -40.83
CA SER A 1189 -17.51 18.64 -40.31
C SER A 1189 -18.57 19.00 -41.36
N ASP A 1190 -18.17 19.28 -42.61
CA ASP A 1190 -19.08 19.49 -43.76
C ASP A 1190 -20.05 18.30 -43.97
N PHE A 1191 -19.67 17.08 -43.57
CA PHE A 1191 -20.50 15.88 -43.73
C PHE A 1191 -21.61 15.76 -42.67
N THR A 1192 -21.45 16.37 -41.50
CA THR A 1192 -22.47 16.33 -40.44
C THR A 1192 -23.58 17.39 -40.63
N ASP A 1193 -23.29 18.54 -41.23
CA ASP A 1193 -24.27 19.63 -41.45
C ASP A 1193 -25.03 19.53 -42.80
N VAL A 1194 -25.48 18.33 -43.16
CA VAL A 1194 -26.13 18.08 -44.48
C VAL A 1194 -27.65 17.89 -44.37
N THR A 1195 -28.36 19.01 -44.24
CA THR A 1195 -29.79 19.06 -44.65
C THR A 1195 -29.91 19.18 -46.19
N ARG A 1196 -29.38 18.19 -46.94
CA ARG A 1196 -29.77 17.71 -48.30
C ARG A 1196 -28.62 17.14 -49.15
N LEU A 1197 -28.97 16.02 -49.80
CA LEU A 1197 -28.50 15.47 -51.09
C LEU A 1197 -27.40 14.40 -51.12
N LEU A 1198 -27.73 13.31 -51.82
CA LEU A 1198 -26.89 12.16 -52.13
C LEU A 1198 -25.93 12.47 -53.28
N HIS A 1199 -24.64 12.14 -53.16
CA HIS A 1199 -23.97 11.12 -54.00
C HIS A 1199 -22.46 10.95 -53.70
N LYS A 1200 -22.03 9.68 -53.59
CA LYS A 1200 -20.69 9.13 -53.88
C LYS A 1200 -19.44 10.01 -53.68
N VAL A 1201 -18.61 9.61 -52.71
CA VAL A 1201 -17.14 9.59 -52.85
C VAL A 1201 -16.64 8.20 -52.44
N ASN A 1202 -15.72 7.63 -53.22
CA ASN A 1202 -14.93 6.46 -52.80
C ASN A 1202 -13.57 6.99 -52.30
N ILE A 1203 -13.13 6.61 -51.10
CA ILE A 1203 -11.75 6.80 -50.66
C ILE A 1203 -11.17 5.45 -50.20
N VAL A 1204 -10.65 4.72 -51.18
CA VAL A 1204 -9.62 3.69 -50.99
C VAL A 1204 -8.39 4.28 -51.67
N ASP A 1205 -7.30 4.48 -50.90
CA ASP A 1205 -5.89 4.62 -51.35
C ASP A 1205 -4.97 5.30 -50.30
N LEU A 1206 -5.49 5.84 -49.19
CA LEU A 1206 -4.72 6.63 -48.22
C LEU A 1206 -4.08 5.83 -47.05
N LEU A 1207 -4.18 4.50 -47.03
CA LEU A 1207 -3.66 3.64 -45.95
C LEU A 1207 -2.60 2.65 -46.45
N MET A 1208 -1.35 3.10 -46.60
CA MET A 1208 -0.16 2.25 -46.74
C MET A 1208 1.10 2.84 -46.08
N MET A 1209 1.13 2.84 -44.74
CA MET A 1209 2.40 2.83 -43.97
C MET A 1209 2.28 1.82 -42.80
N PRO A 1210 3.33 1.04 -42.45
CA PRO A 1210 3.17 -0.18 -41.65
C PRO A 1210 3.54 -0.05 -40.15
N TYR A 1211 3.14 1.04 -39.47
CA TYR A 1211 3.29 1.20 -38.02
C TYR A 1211 2.07 1.91 -37.42
N SER A 1212 1.87 1.79 -36.09
CA SER A 1212 0.67 2.23 -35.38
C SER A 1212 0.28 3.68 -35.65
N LEU A 1213 -1.03 3.90 -35.78
CA LEU A 1213 -1.67 5.18 -36.06
C LEU A 1213 -2.69 5.48 -34.95
N THR A 1214 -2.48 6.57 -34.23
CA THR A 1214 -3.43 7.12 -33.26
C THR A 1214 -3.80 8.52 -33.73
N VAL A 1215 -5.07 8.75 -34.09
CA VAL A 1215 -5.56 10.01 -34.67
C VAL A 1215 -6.89 10.38 -34.00
N THR A 1216 -6.85 11.34 -33.09
CA THR A 1216 -8.02 11.81 -32.33
C THR A 1216 -8.77 12.85 -33.15
N ALA A 1217 -9.92 12.49 -33.72
CA ALA A 1217 -10.72 13.38 -34.57
C ALA A 1217 -11.66 14.31 -33.77
N LEU A 1218 -11.96 15.47 -34.39
CA LEU A 1218 -12.95 16.45 -33.97
C LEU A 1218 -14.39 16.00 -34.26
#